data_AF-J3NRK5-F1
#
_entry.id   AF-J3NRK5-F1
#
_cell.length_a   1.000
_cell.length_b   1.000
_cell.length_c   1.000
_cell.angle_alpha   90.00
_cell.angle_beta   90.00
_cell.angle_gamma   90.00
#
_symmetry.space_group_name_H-M   'P 1'
#
loop_
_entity.id
_entity.type
_entity.pdbx_description
1 polymer ?
#
loop_
_entity_poly.entity_id
_entity_poly.type
_entity_poly.pdbx_seq_one_letter_code
_entity_poly.pdbx_strand_id
1 'polypeptide(L)'
;MSLSRWTPARVASRSAASCFEALARACLFVLALTVTAHFLLGGHADPQRCGALLSHGSWPAHDTLASWRDWFDRWEPRGCRMHEYSRDDFSDCLAGRRLVFVGDSTMRQLFLAAAKRLDPVRADEERMRAFVSDNPRHDIDVAIHGVRFIFIYDPWLNSTGLAQELGDFRPGPGGDSSGSAALLMVGAPGLWAARNGGDDYLDLFQRGIDTVRPYLADPIEPASASPDVSYRDLKNHVLIAPVQVPRYRKLSPARAEVLTPSKIREMNGYLASLPRPASSRVVFAYNQMTRPGTRRAFEDTGLHVREALTERKIDIALNLRCNQGLVRRQPHVNRETCCVSYPTLARGQRLTLFILAISALPVAFSLLLALRGASLSRGLSSSDGHLRQALGVISVVVLYCYTADRTQLFPKAGKRLSITGLVTGLGTVAALSAFSLRKRGQTRGQNSAGRNKPASTATLALRSSGSSARAMPGSPQYNENTVFLPREVSDEWKGWMQALVLMLSFQELSDQPWAYKLFRLISAAYLFICTYGHAMYLLRTCDYSLRRVATVVWRLNALPFIVSMAVGSDGTLYHFPRLASFWFFITWLTLRIGWRRFNGSPSILILKVFAAAFFTTVLFSSRAPFGFLGRVLATMAPGIIYNADVVLWELSMDRFVPHLGLLFAVLTYRANVIKLAYARRQVAQAHIRSPLPGTPMSVPGQPRPKLLRERGPPAAAAMAAAGSNNTVDWALASFLFPDEALAPIYPGLLALAFLNIPLFFLETQLSSGWFQDRALYDAVHPYISCAPVATYALLRGGSYAPMRRAHLALPAALGRVALESHVLHRHVWLAGDGSGLLRIGLAWSRGVPAGGPVRPGAHGGGGGGGGWIAQTGWRLETLVVTVVFLWVCWRARTAAETLGRWALGGGGGGGDNHSAPLPDGDLESGSDGADGRSYRLDTLDPGLPGLREPSPARYRHEHQPGQLRKDHPGDQQGAGRAKGLRQDPRLRVAVLLLVAWVSNLIYK
;
A
#
# COMPACT_ATOMS: atom_id res chain seq x y z
N MET A 1 -26.22 6.82 9.71
CA MET A 1 -25.16 7.71 9.15
C MET A 1 -25.16 7.57 7.63
N SER A 2 -25.42 8.67 6.92
CA SER A 2 -25.69 8.70 5.47
C SER A 2 -24.41 8.75 4.63
N LEU A 3 -24.35 7.91 3.59
CA LEU A 3 -23.27 7.79 2.60
C LEU A 3 -23.35 8.81 1.47
N SER A 4 -23.89 10.00 1.73
CA SER A 4 -24.08 11.03 0.69
C SER A 4 -22.77 11.52 0.03
N ARG A 5 -21.59 11.09 0.50
CA ARG A 5 -20.27 11.47 -0.04
C ARG A 5 -19.67 10.50 -1.05
N TRP A 6 -20.40 9.47 -1.50
CA TRP A 6 -19.99 8.70 -2.70
C TRP A 6 -20.02 9.54 -3.99
N THR A 7 -20.56 10.76 -3.93
CA THR A 7 -20.59 11.73 -5.04
C THR A 7 -20.64 13.16 -4.49
N PRO A 8 -19.84 14.12 -4.98
CA PRO A 8 -20.20 15.53 -4.83
C PRO A 8 -21.43 15.80 -5.71
N ALA A 9 -22.49 16.29 -5.06
CA ALA A 9 -23.72 16.87 -5.59
C ALA A 9 -24.42 16.15 -6.77
N ARG A 10 -25.46 15.38 -6.40
CA ARG A 10 -26.68 15.08 -7.17
C ARG A 10 -26.45 14.38 -8.52
N VAL A 11 -26.56 13.04 -8.53
CA VAL A 11 -27.22 12.20 -9.57
C VAL A 11 -26.86 10.71 -9.46
N ALA A 12 -25.84 10.26 -8.69
CA ALA A 12 -25.81 8.85 -8.30
C ALA A 12 -26.86 8.62 -7.21
N SER A 13 -27.90 7.86 -7.54
CA SER A 13 -28.99 7.51 -6.64
C SER A 13 -28.48 7.04 -5.28
N ARG A 14 -29.15 7.46 -4.20
CA ARG A 14 -28.90 6.99 -2.83
C ARG A 14 -28.79 5.45 -2.74
N SER A 15 -29.36 4.72 -3.70
CA SER A 15 -29.31 3.26 -3.84
C SER A 15 -27.93 2.67 -4.13
N ALA A 16 -27.06 3.33 -4.91
CA ALA A 16 -25.74 2.78 -5.25
C ALA A 16 -24.79 2.84 -4.05
N ALA A 17 -24.81 3.94 -3.30
CA ALA A 17 -24.03 4.10 -2.08
C ALA A 17 -24.50 3.15 -0.96
N SER A 18 -25.81 2.92 -0.83
CA SER A 18 -26.35 1.92 0.10
C SER A 18 -26.01 0.49 -0.33
N CYS A 19 -25.97 0.21 -1.63
CA CYS A 19 -25.59 -1.10 -2.16
C CYS A 19 -24.12 -1.44 -1.84
N PHE A 20 -23.18 -0.53 -2.11
CA PHE A 20 -21.77 -0.77 -1.77
C PHE A 20 -21.57 -1.01 -0.26
N GLU A 21 -22.31 -0.30 0.59
CA GLU A 21 -22.21 -0.51 2.03
C GLU A 21 -22.86 -1.80 2.52
N ALA A 22 -23.97 -2.22 1.92
CA ALA A 22 -24.51 -3.55 2.17
C ALA A 22 -23.50 -4.63 1.76
N LEU A 23 -22.88 -4.49 0.57
CA LEU A 23 -21.85 -5.39 0.09
C LEU A 23 -20.63 -5.41 1.01
N ALA A 24 -20.12 -4.25 1.42
CA ALA A 24 -18.97 -4.16 2.31
C ALA A 24 -19.24 -4.80 3.68
N ARG A 25 -20.44 -4.63 4.24
CA ARG A 25 -20.85 -5.30 5.49
C ARG A 25 -20.97 -6.80 5.31
N ALA A 26 -21.53 -7.26 4.20
CA ALA A 26 -21.58 -8.69 3.88
C ALA A 26 -20.17 -9.29 3.74
N CYS A 27 -19.27 -8.63 3.02
CA CYS A 27 -17.86 -9.05 2.90
C CYS A 27 -17.12 -9.02 4.25
N LEU A 28 -17.37 -8.01 5.10
CA LEU A 28 -16.81 -7.94 6.45
C LEU A 28 -17.33 -9.06 7.35
N PHE A 29 -18.61 -9.42 7.23
CA PHE A 29 -19.19 -10.56 7.94
C PHE A 29 -18.56 -11.88 7.49
N VAL A 30 -18.39 -12.08 6.18
CA VAL A 30 -17.69 -13.24 5.63
C VAL A 30 -16.25 -13.30 6.16
N LEU A 31 -15.52 -12.19 6.14
CA LEU A 31 -14.18 -12.09 6.69
C LEU A 31 -14.13 -12.47 8.18
N ALA A 32 -15.02 -11.89 8.99
CA ALA A 32 -15.09 -12.18 10.43
C ALA A 32 -15.42 -13.65 10.69
N LEU A 33 -16.37 -14.22 9.94
CA LEU A 33 -16.76 -15.61 10.03
C LEU A 33 -15.60 -16.55 9.68
N THR A 34 -14.86 -16.27 8.60
CA THR A 34 -13.75 -17.14 8.15
C THR A 34 -12.58 -17.08 9.10
N VAL A 35 -12.24 -15.88 9.58
CA VAL A 35 -11.18 -15.69 10.59
C VAL A 35 -11.54 -16.37 11.90
N THR A 36 -12.79 -16.23 12.36
CA THR A 36 -13.27 -16.88 13.59
C THR A 36 -13.29 -18.40 13.45
N ALA A 37 -13.80 -18.92 12.32
CA ALA A 37 -13.79 -20.36 12.05
C ALA A 37 -12.37 -20.91 12.00
N HIS A 38 -11.43 -20.20 11.38
CA HIS A 38 -10.02 -20.61 11.32
C HIS A 38 -9.35 -20.60 12.70
N PHE A 39 -9.65 -19.60 13.53
CA PHE A 39 -9.18 -19.54 14.91
C PHE A 39 -9.70 -20.72 15.74
N LEU A 40 -11.02 -20.95 15.73
CA LEU A 40 -11.68 -21.98 16.55
C LEU A 40 -11.37 -23.41 16.08
N LEU A 41 -11.33 -23.66 14.77
CA LEU A 41 -11.22 -25.03 14.20
C LEU A 41 -9.78 -25.47 13.94
N GLY A 42 -8.84 -24.55 13.72
CA GLY A 42 -7.47 -24.89 13.26
C GLY A 42 -6.33 -24.11 13.91
N GLY A 43 -6.60 -23.06 14.68
CA GLY A 43 -5.58 -22.20 15.29
C GLY A 43 -4.87 -22.85 16.49
N HIS A 44 -5.57 -23.64 17.30
CA HIS A 44 -5.02 -24.23 18.51
C HIS A 44 -4.06 -25.41 18.28
N ALA A 45 -4.26 -26.18 17.21
CA ALA A 45 -3.50 -27.41 16.97
C ALA A 45 -2.11 -27.19 16.33
N ASP A 46 -1.90 -26.06 15.65
CA ASP A 46 -0.65 -25.74 14.95
C ASP A 46 -0.43 -24.21 14.88
N PRO A 47 -0.17 -23.54 16.03
CA PRO A 47 -0.15 -22.09 16.11
C PRO A 47 0.95 -21.43 15.27
N GLN A 48 2.09 -22.09 15.06
CA GLN A 48 3.21 -21.59 14.24
C GLN A 48 3.35 -22.28 12.88
N ARG A 49 2.36 -23.08 12.47
CA ARG A 49 2.31 -23.74 11.16
C ARG A 49 3.45 -24.74 10.89
N CYS A 50 4.00 -25.34 11.95
CA CYS A 50 5.03 -26.37 11.82
C CYS A 50 4.47 -27.70 11.34
N GLY A 51 3.30 -28.08 11.85
CA GLY A 51 2.60 -29.27 11.34
C GLY A 51 2.27 -29.10 9.86
N ALA A 52 1.76 -27.94 9.46
CA ALA A 52 1.46 -27.60 8.07
C ALA A 52 2.71 -27.66 7.18
N LEU A 53 3.86 -27.14 7.64
CA LEU A 53 5.14 -27.23 6.94
C LEU A 53 5.52 -28.68 6.58
N LEU A 54 5.37 -29.61 7.54
CA LEU A 54 5.78 -31.01 7.36
C LEU A 54 4.75 -31.85 6.62
N SER A 55 3.48 -31.46 6.63
CA SER A 55 2.38 -32.32 6.17
C SER A 55 1.65 -31.83 4.92
N HIS A 56 1.62 -30.53 4.63
CA HIS A 56 0.77 -29.96 3.59
C HIS A 56 1.47 -28.89 2.75
N GLY A 57 1.32 -28.96 1.42
CA GLY A 57 1.73 -27.90 0.52
C GLY A 57 1.35 -28.16 -0.93
N SER A 58 1.75 -27.26 -1.81
CA SER A 58 1.50 -27.38 -3.24
C SER A 58 2.58 -26.67 -4.06
N TRP A 59 2.82 -27.19 -5.26
CA TRP A 59 3.55 -26.45 -6.29
C TRP A 59 2.67 -25.34 -6.86
N PRO A 60 3.24 -24.16 -7.18
CA PRO A 60 2.55 -23.11 -7.91
C PRO A 60 1.95 -23.60 -9.22
N ALA A 61 0.81 -23.02 -9.61
CA ALA A 61 0.32 -23.17 -10.98
C ALA A 61 1.29 -22.41 -11.92
N HIS A 62 1.78 -23.09 -12.95
CA HIS A 62 2.69 -22.50 -13.94
C HIS A 62 1.92 -21.57 -14.89
N ASP A 63 2.28 -20.29 -14.95
CA ASP A 63 1.79 -19.36 -15.98
C ASP A 63 2.75 -19.46 -17.18
N THR A 64 2.32 -20.09 -18.26
CA THR A 64 3.18 -20.42 -19.43
C THR A 64 3.74 -19.18 -20.13
N LEU A 65 3.16 -18.00 -19.88
CA LEU A 65 3.59 -16.73 -20.48
C LEU A 65 4.59 -15.95 -19.62
N ALA A 66 4.70 -16.27 -18.32
CA ALA A 66 5.39 -15.41 -17.35
C ALA A 66 6.71 -15.96 -16.81
N SER A 67 7.00 -17.27 -16.91
CA SER A 67 8.24 -17.82 -16.35
C SER A 67 8.87 -18.92 -17.21
N TRP A 68 10.16 -18.75 -17.51
CA TRP A 68 11.07 -19.80 -17.96
C TRP A 68 11.63 -20.64 -16.80
N ARG A 69 11.17 -20.40 -15.55
CA ARG A 69 11.70 -21.04 -14.33
C ARG A 69 11.30 -22.50 -14.22
N ASP A 70 12.17 -23.29 -13.59
CA ASP A 70 11.98 -24.72 -13.38
C ASP A 70 10.73 -25.05 -12.57
N TRP A 71 10.12 -26.20 -12.88
CA TRP A 71 8.86 -26.68 -12.28
C TRP A 71 8.89 -26.86 -10.76
N PHE A 72 10.07 -26.77 -10.15
CA PHE A 72 10.34 -27.02 -8.74
C PHE A 72 10.98 -25.83 -8.01
N ASP A 73 10.86 -24.61 -8.57
CA ASP A 73 11.46 -23.38 -8.02
C ASP A 73 11.04 -23.15 -6.55
N ARG A 74 9.73 -23.13 -6.27
CA ARG A 74 9.21 -22.81 -4.93
C ARG A 74 8.07 -23.71 -4.49
N TRP A 75 8.26 -24.41 -3.38
CA TRP A 75 7.21 -25.14 -2.69
C TRP A 75 6.45 -24.21 -1.74
N GLU A 76 5.12 -24.28 -1.70
CA GLU A 76 4.32 -23.47 -0.77
C GLU A 76 3.59 -24.35 0.24
N PRO A 77 4.06 -24.34 1.52
CA PRO A 77 3.33 -24.93 2.62
C PRO A 77 1.95 -24.28 2.83
N ARG A 78 1.05 -25.01 3.48
CA ARG A 78 -0.31 -24.48 3.72
C ARG A 78 -0.31 -23.37 4.78
N GLY A 79 -0.53 -22.15 4.32
CA GLY A 79 -0.84 -20.98 5.17
C GLY A 79 0.35 -20.34 5.88
N CYS A 80 1.57 -20.72 5.51
CA CYS A 80 2.80 -20.07 5.92
C CYS A 80 3.80 -20.07 4.75
N ARG A 81 4.84 -19.24 4.87
CA ARG A 81 5.90 -19.09 3.88
C ARG A 81 7.20 -19.69 4.40
N MET A 82 7.83 -20.49 3.56
CA MET A 82 9.15 -21.08 3.82
C MET A 82 10.27 -20.17 3.29
N HIS A 83 11.43 -20.25 3.94
CA HIS A 83 12.70 -19.73 3.48
C HIS A 83 13.35 -20.67 2.48
N GLU A 84 14.03 -20.11 1.50
CA GLU A 84 15.01 -20.84 0.71
C GLU A 84 16.40 -20.56 1.28
N TYR A 85 17.07 -21.60 1.75
CA TYR A 85 18.36 -21.44 2.43
C TYR A 85 19.48 -21.22 1.42
N SER A 86 20.13 -20.06 1.52
CA SER A 86 21.40 -19.81 0.85
C SER A 86 22.54 -20.61 1.50
N ARG A 87 23.70 -20.66 0.85
CA ARG A 87 24.91 -21.29 1.40
C ARG A 87 25.29 -20.71 2.77
N ASP A 88 25.21 -19.39 2.89
CA ASP A 88 25.56 -18.67 4.12
C ASP A 88 24.53 -18.94 5.23
N ASP A 89 23.23 -18.88 4.91
CA ASP A 89 22.17 -19.20 5.88
C ASP A 89 22.28 -20.64 6.40
N PHE A 90 22.61 -21.58 5.50
CA PHE A 90 22.80 -22.98 5.84
C PHE A 90 23.98 -23.15 6.78
N SER A 91 25.14 -22.56 6.44
CA SER A 91 26.35 -22.63 7.26
C SER A 91 26.13 -21.98 8.62
N ASP A 92 25.54 -20.79 8.67
CA ASP A 92 25.30 -20.05 9.91
C ASP A 92 24.39 -20.79 10.89
N CYS A 93 23.36 -21.48 10.38
CA CYS A 93 22.45 -22.23 11.25
C CYS A 93 23.08 -23.51 11.86
N LEU A 94 24.01 -24.13 11.13
CA LEU A 94 24.50 -25.48 11.43
C LEU A 94 26.01 -25.54 11.72
N ALA A 95 26.72 -24.41 11.72
CA ALA A 95 28.15 -24.35 12.01
C ALA A 95 28.46 -24.99 13.38
N GLY A 96 29.40 -25.94 13.36
CA GLY A 96 29.78 -26.74 14.53
C GLY A 96 28.77 -27.81 14.94
N ARG A 97 27.79 -28.13 14.09
CA ARG A 97 26.74 -29.13 14.36
C ARG A 97 26.81 -30.33 13.41
N ARG A 98 26.15 -31.42 13.79
CA ARG A 98 26.03 -32.67 13.03
C ARG A 98 24.67 -32.75 12.33
N LEU A 99 24.66 -33.15 11.06
CA LEU A 99 23.46 -33.44 10.27
C LEU A 99 23.51 -34.90 9.84
N VAL A 100 22.57 -35.71 10.32
CA VAL A 100 22.63 -37.16 10.19
C VAL A 100 21.44 -37.65 9.35
N PHE A 101 21.72 -38.48 8.35
CA PHE A 101 20.74 -39.08 7.45
C PHE A 101 20.86 -40.60 7.57
N VAL A 102 19.77 -41.29 7.87
CA VAL A 102 19.77 -42.75 8.04
C VAL A 102 18.73 -43.35 7.11
N GLY A 103 19.11 -44.37 6.33
CA GLY A 103 18.16 -45.09 5.49
C GLY A 103 18.77 -45.67 4.22
N ASP A 104 17.98 -45.68 3.15
CA ASP A 104 18.35 -46.24 1.86
C ASP A 104 18.89 -45.19 0.87
N SER A 105 18.90 -45.53 -0.43
CA SER A 105 19.40 -44.63 -1.49
C SER A 105 18.62 -43.32 -1.61
N THR A 106 17.35 -43.27 -1.18
CA THR A 106 16.56 -42.02 -1.17
C THR A 106 17.03 -41.05 -0.10
N MET A 107 17.47 -41.57 1.04
CA MET A 107 18.09 -40.77 2.11
C MET A 107 19.50 -40.33 1.74
N ARG A 108 20.26 -41.19 1.04
CA ARG A 108 21.54 -40.78 0.46
C ARG A 108 21.41 -39.63 -0.52
N GLN A 109 20.36 -39.64 -1.35
CA GLN A 109 20.08 -38.53 -2.28
C GLN A 109 19.84 -37.22 -1.51
N LEU A 110 19.14 -37.29 -0.39
CA LEU A 110 18.87 -36.13 0.47
C LEU A 110 20.16 -35.62 1.16
N PHE A 111 21.01 -36.53 1.66
CA PHE A 111 22.34 -36.23 2.20
C PHE A 111 23.22 -35.50 1.17
N LEU A 112 23.31 -36.04 -0.05
CA LEU A 112 24.12 -35.44 -1.12
C LEU A 112 23.63 -34.04 -1.48
N ALA A 113 22.32 -33.82 -1.57
CA ALA A 113 21.76 -32.49 -1.83
C ALA A 113 22.08 -31.49 -0.72
N ALA A 114 22.06 -31.92 0.55
CA ALA A 114 22.44 -31.09 1.69
C ALA A 114 23.94 -30.71 1.65
N ALA A 115 24.82 -31.68 1.38
CA ALA A 115 26.25 -31.44 1.25
C ALA A 115 26.58 -30.51 0.08
N LYS A 116 25.93 -30.73 -1.08
CA LYS A 116 26.13 -29.95 -2.31
C LYS A 116 25.76 -28.47 -2.16
N ARG A 117 24.78 -28.17 -1.29
CA ARG A 117 24.40 -26.78 -0.96
C ARG A 117 25.56 -26.00 -0.33
N LEU A 118 26.39 -26.65 0.47
CA LEU A 118 27.56 -26.02 1.10
C LEU A 118 28.81 -26.05 0.23
N ASP A 119 29.07 -27.17 -0.44
CA ASP A 119 30.20 -27.30 -1.35
C ASP A 119 29.86 -28.30 -2.45
N PRO A 120 29.54 -27.82 -3.67
CA PRO A 120 29.11 -28.70 -4.73
C PRO A 120 30.24 -29.62 -5.23
N VAL A 121 31.47 -29.11 -5.25
CA VAL A 121 32.64 -29.86 -5.74
C VAL A 121 32.91 -31.03 -4.80
N ARG A 122 32.97 -30.75 -3.49
CA ARG A 122 33.24 -31.79 -2.51
C ARG A 122 32.13 -32.83 -2.43
N ALA A 123 30.87 -32.41 -2.55
CA ALA A 123 29.74 -33.35 -2.58
C ALA A 123 29.78 -34.27 -3.82
N ASP A 124 30.16 -33.73 -4.98
CA ASP A 124 30.29 -34.51 -6.21
C ASP A 124 31.49 -35.48 -6.14
N GLU A 125 32.61 -35.11 -5.50
CA GLU A 125 33.70 -36.04 -5.20
C GLU A 125 33.24 -37.22 -4.33
N GLU A 126 32.51 -36.97 -3.24
CA GLU A 126 31.99 -38.05 -2.39
C GLU A 126 31.00 -38.93 -3.15
N ARG A 127 30.16 -38.33 -3.99
CA ARG A 127 29.24 -39.07 -4.87
C ARG A 127 30.01 -40.01 -5.81
N MET A 128 31.10 -39.53 -6.40
CA MET A 128 31.96 -40.33 -7.28
C MET A 128 32.66 -41.44 -6.51
N ARG A 129 33.23 -41.16 -5.33
CA ARG A 129 33.84 -42.19 -4.46
C ARG A 129 32.84 -43.27 -4.08
N ALA A 130 31.61 -42.89 -3.72
CA ALA A 130 30.55 -43.84 -3.39
C ALA A 130 30.09 -44.67 -4.59
N PHE A 131 30.16 -44.13 -5.81
CA PHE A 131 29.81 -44.85 -7.04
C PHE A 131 30.91 -45.87 -7.45
N VAL A 132 32.18 -45.52 -7.25
CA VAL A 132 33.34 -46.35 -7.61
C VAL A 132 33.73 -47.35 -6.51
N SER A 133 33.17 -47.21 -5.31
CA SER A 133 33.42 -48.12 -4.18
C SER A 133 32.92 -49.55 -4.46
N ASP A 134 33.72 -50.55 -4.05
CA ASP A 134 33.36 -51.98 -4.09
C ASP A 134 32.11 -52.29 -3.25
N ASN A 135 31.82 -51.48 -2.24
CA ASN A 135 30.59 -51.55 -1.45
C ASN A 135 29.83 -50.22 -1.50
N PRO A 136 28.92 -50.00 -2.46
CA PRO A 136 28.15 -48.75 -2.56
C PRO A 136 27.10 -48.60 -1.43
N ARG A 137 27.08 -49.48 -0.43
CA ARG A 137 26.15 -49.53 0.70
C ARG A 137 26.92 -49.36 2.03
N HIS A 138 27.71 -48.31 2.12
CA HIS A 138 28.51 -47.96 3.30
C HIS A 138 28.10 -46.61 3.88
N ASP A 139 28.54 -46.35 5.10
CA ASP A 139 28.34 -45.09 5.81
C ASP A 139 29.30 -44.01 5.28
N ILE A 140 28.85 -42.77 5.21
CA ILE A 140 29.63 -41.64 4.71
C ILE A 140 29.68 -40.56 5.79
N ASP A 141 30.87 -40.08 6.14
CA ASP A 141 31.07 -39.00 7.11
C ASP A 141 31.99 -37.94 6.51
N VAL A 142 31.46 -36.72 6.34
CA VAL A 142 32.17 -35.61 5.72
C VAL A 142 31.94 -34.31 6.47
N ALA A 143 33.02 -33.57 6.74
CA ALA A 143 32.96 -32.26 7.37
C ALA A 143 33.19 -31.14 6.36
N ILE A 144 32.18 -30.32 6.09
CA ILE A 144 32.19 -29.26 5.08
C ILE A 144 31.84 -27.92 5.75
N HIS A 145 32.71 -26.91 5.63
CA HIS A 145 32.51 -25.57 6.22
C HIS A 145 32.04 -25.58 7.69
N GLY A 146 32.64 -26.46 8.51
CA GLY A 146 32.32 -26.58 9.93
C GLY A 146 31.01 -27.33 10.24
N VAL A 147 30.30 -27.85 9.24
CA VAL A 147 29.13 -28.74 9.40
C VAL A 147 29.56 -30.19 9.12
N ARG A 148 29.23 -31.11 10.03
CA ARG A 148 29.53 -32.54 9.85
C ARG A 148 28.29 -33.26 9.32
N PHE A 149 28.37 -33.77 8.10
CA PHE A 149 27.31 -34.57 7.47
C PHE A 149 27.62 -36.04 7.62
N ILE A 150 26.64 -36.82 8.07
CA ILE A 150 26.76 -38.25 8.29
C ILE A 150 25.61 -38.95 7.58
N PHE A 151 25.92 -39.93 6.75
CA PHE A 151 24.96 -40.84 6.14
C PHE A 151 25.22 -42.25 6.67
N ILE A 152 24.19 -42.87 7.27
CA ILE A 152 24.23 -44.26 7.73
C ILE A 152 23.36 -45.10 6.81
N TYR A 153 23.96 -46.09 6.16
CA TYR A 153 23.24 -47.01 5.27
C TYR A 153 22.50 -48.06 6.09
N ASP A 154 21.25 -47.77 6.43
CA ASP A 154 20.43 -48.65 7.26
C ASP A 154 18.99 -48.72 6.74
N PRO A 155 18.74 -49.52 5.69
CA PRO A 155 17.42 -49.63 5.08
C PRO A 155 16.37 -50.33 5.96
N TRP A 156 16.76 -50.95 7.07
CA TRP A 156 15.87 -51.67 7.99
C TRP A 156 15.67 -50.99 9.34
N LEU A 157 16.47 -49.94 9.64
CA LEU A 157 16.49 -49.22 10.91
C LEU A 157 16.87 -50.10 12.10
N ASN A 158 17.84 -50.99 11.91
CA ASN A 158 18.33 -51.94 12.92
C ASN A 158 19.85 -51.97 13.06
N SER A 159 20.56 -50.99 12.50
CA SER A 159 22.01 -50.86 12.63
C SER A 159 22.44 -50.39 14.02
N THR A 160 23.66 -50.78 14.41
CA THR A 160 24.31 -50.27 15.62
C THR A 160 24.60 -48.77 15.52
N GLY A 161 24.89 -48.26 14.31
CA GLY A 161 25.10 -46.84 14.05
C GLY A 161 23.85 -45.99 14.35
N LEU A 162 22.67 -46.42 13.90
CA LEU A 162 21.41 -45.74 14.23
C LEU A 162 21.14 -45.79 15.75
N ALA A 163 21.37 -46.94 16.38
CA ALA A 163 21.16 -47.10 17.82
C ALA A 163 22.04 -46.14 18.63
N GLN A 164 23.30 -45.94 18.21
CA GLN A 164 24.20 -44.97 18.82
C GLN A 164 23.70 -43.53 18.65
N GLU A 165 23.34 -43.12 17.43
CA GLU A 165 22.85 -41.75 17.18
C GLU A 165 21.56 -41.42 17.93
N LEU A 166 20.65 -42.40 18.08
CA LEU A 166 19.45 -42.25 18.88
C LEU A 166 19.77 -42.18 20.38
N GLY A 167 20.69 -43.02 20.87
CA GLY A 167 21.14 -43.01 22.27
C GLY A 167 21.82 -41.70 22.68
N ASP A 168 22.55 -41.07 21.76
CA ASP A 168 23.21 -39.78 21.94
C ASP A 168 22.26 -38.58 21.71
N PHE A 169 21.06 -38.81 21.17
CA PHE A 169 20.14 -37.74 20.82
C PHE A 169 19.59 -37.03 22.06
N ARG A 170 19.67 -35.70 22.07
CA ARG A 170 19.10 -34.84 23.11
C ARG A 170 18.25 -33.76 22.41
N PRO A 171 16.96 -33.63 22.75
CA PRO A 171 16.04 -32.69 22.09
C PRO A 171 16.26 -31.21 22.50
N GLY A 172 16.93 -30.97 23.63
CA GLY A 172 17.11 -29.64 24.24
C GLY A 172 17.97 -28.66 23.44
N PRO A 173 18.05 -27.38 23.87
CA PRO A 173 18.88 -26.36 23.23
C PRO A 173 20.35 -26.80 23.21
N GLY A 174 21.02 -26.54 22.08
CA GLY A 174 22.29 -27.13 21.70
C GLY A 174 23.53 -26.78 22.54
N GLY A 175 23.40 -25.95 23.58
CA GLY A 175 24.50 -25.43 24.41
C GLY A 175 25.31 -26.53 25.12
N ASP A 176 24.66 -27.60 25.58
CA ASP A 176 25.29 -28.71 26.34
C ASP A 176 25.32 -30.05 25.55
N SER A 177 24.91 -30.06 24.27
CA SER A 177 24.78 -31.30 23.48
C SER A 177 25.95 -31.56 22.53
N SER A 178 27.18 -31.53 23.04
CA SER A 178 28.38 -31.92 22.29
C SER A 178 28.35 -33.41 21.97
N GLY A 179 27.64 -33.78 20.89
CA GLY A 179 27.44 -35.16 20.47
C GLY A 179 26.11 -35.39 19.77
N SER A 180 25.04 -34.67 20.16
CA SER A 180 23.73 -34.85 19.56
C SER A 180 23.62 -34.23 18.16
N ALA A 181 23.00 -34.97 17.23
CA ALA A 181 22.65 -34.45 15.91
C ALA A 181 21.70 -33.26 16.00
N ALA A 182 22.00 -32.17 15.28
CA ALA A 182 21.11 -31.03 15.17
C ALA A 182 19.82 -31.38 14.41
N LEU A 183 19.97 -32.23 13.40
CA LEU A 183 18.89 -32.82 12.64
C LEU A 183 19.24 -34.27 12.33
N LEU A 184 18.38 -35.19 12.73
CA LEU A 184 18.45 -36.61 12.41
C LEU A 184 17.27 -36.95 11.49
N MET A 185 17.55 -37.15 10.20
CA MET A 185 16.56 -37.50 9.18
C MET A 185 16.58 -39.01 8.97
N VAL A 186 15.49 -39.70 9.31
CA VAL A 186 15.39 -41.16 9.20
C VAL A 186 14.42 -41.52 8.08
N GLY A 187 14.90 -42.27 7.08
CA GLY A 187 14.08 -42.81 6.00
C GLY A 187 13.27 -44.01 6.48
N ALA A 188 11.96 -43.99 6.27
CA ALA A 188 11.13 -45.16 6.56
C ALA A 188 11.59 -46.36 5.70
N PRO A 189 11.63 -47.60 6.25
CA PRO A 189 12.23 -48.78 5.59
C PRO A 189 11.42 -49.31 4.38
N GLY A 190 10.44 -48.55 3.89
CA GLY A 190 9.34 -49.06 3.08
C GLY A 190 9.72 -49.57 1.69
N LEU A 191 10.65 -48.94 0.97
CA LEU A 191 11.04 -49.44 -0.37
C LEU A 191 11.74 -50.80 -0.28
N TRP A 192 12.52 -51.02 0.78
CA TRP A 192 13.20 -52.28 1.06
C TRP A 192 12.23 -53.33 1.59
N ALA A 193 11.37 -52.95 2.54
CA ALA A 193 10.32 -53.83 3.05
C ALA A 193 9.42 -54.32 1.91
N ALA A 194 8.92 -53.43 1.04
CA ALA A 194 8.06 -53.82 -0.08
C ALA A 194 8.75 -54.75 -1.08
N ARG A 195 10.06 -54.57 -1.32
CA ARG A 195 10.82 -55.37 -2.29
C ARG A 195 11.26 -56.73 -1.74
N ASN A 196 11.75 -56.76 -0.51
CA ASN A 196 12.46 -57.92 0.05
C ASN A 196 11.70 -58.62 1.18
N GLY A 197 10.68 -57.96 1.76
CA GLY A 197 9.95 -58.48 2.92
C GLY A 197 8.86 -59.49 2.58
N GLY A 198 8.62 -59.81 1.30
CA GLY A 198 7.60 -60.78 0.89
C GLY A 198 6.21 -60.39 1.41
N ASP A 199 5.57 -61.33 2.10
CA ASP A 199 4.27 -61.16 2.76
C ASP A 199 4.40 -60.47 4.14
N ASP A 200 5.55 -60.65 4.81
CA ASP A 200 5.89 -60.03 6.11
C ASP A 200 6.37 -58.57 5.99
N TYR A 201 6.20 -57.96 4.80
CA TYR A 201 6.74 -56.63 4.51
C TYR A 201 6.24 -55.57 5.48
N LEU A 202 4.98 -55.65 5.91
CA LEU A 202 4.40 -54.69 6.84
C LEU A 202 4.96 -54.86 8.25
N ASP A 203 5.15 -56.09 8.72
CA ASP A 203 5.68 -56.37 10.05
C ASP A 203 7.16 -55.96 10.16
N LEU A 204 7.94 -56.21 9.10
CA LEU A 204 9.32 -55.71 9.02
C LEU A 204 9.36 -54.18 9.01
N PHE A 205 8.42 -53.54 8.30
CA PHE A 205 8.29 -52.09 8.28
C PHE A 205 7.93 -51.52 9.65
N GLN A 206 6.94 -52.09 10.33
CA GLN A 206 6.50 -51.65 11.65
C GLN A 206 7.61 -51.78 12.69
N ARG A 207 8.30 -52.93 12.72
CA ARG A 207 9.45 -53.15 13.63
C ARG A 207 10.52 -52.08 13.49
N GLY A 208 10.90 -51.73 12.25
CA GLY A 208 11.89 -50.66 12.02
C GLY A 208 11.42 -49.29 12.50
N ILE A 209 10.15 -48.94 12.31
CA ILE A 209 9.59 -47.67 12.79
C ILE A 209 9.47 -47.64 14.32
N ASP A 210 9.13 -48.77 14.95
CA ASP A 210 9.01 -48.86 16.40
C ASP A 210 10.36 -48.70 17.12
N THR A 211 11.50 -49.01 16.47
CA THR A 211 12.84 -48.67 16.98
C THR A 211 13.04 -47.16 17.18
N VAL A 212 12.49 -46.34 16.28
CA VAL A 212 12.67 -44.87 16.29
C VAL A 212 11.59 -44.17 17.10
N ARG A 213 10.40 -44.78 17.21
CA ARG A 213 9.19 -44.20 17.82
C ARG A 213 9.40 -43.58 19.21
N PRO A 214 10.19 -44.15 20.15
CA PRO A 214 10.42 -43.53 21.46
C PRO A 214 11.03 -42.12 21.37
N TYR A 215 11.85 -41.86 20.34
CA TYR A 215 12.54 -40.59 20.12
C TYR A 215 11.67 -39.54 19.40
N LEU A 216 10.41 -39.87 19.12
CA LEU A 216 9.42 -38.98 18.48
C LEU A 216 8.36 -38.48 19.45
N ALA A 217 8.51 -38.77 20.75
CA ALA A 217 7.54 -38.44 21.80
C ALA A 217 7.48 -36.94 22.13
N ASP A 218 8.47 -36.14 21.73
CA ASP A 218 8.48 -34.70 21.99
C ASP A 218 7.70 -33.93 20.93
N PRO A 219 6.77 -33.02 21.34
CA PRO A 219 6.03 -32.18 20.42
C PRO A 219 6.95 -31.23 19.66
N ILE A 220 6.55 -30.90 18.43
CA ILE A 220 7.21 -29.85 17.64
C ILE A 220 6.77 -28.50 18.19
N GLU A 221 7.63 -27.90 18.98
CA GLU A 221 7.45 -26.52 19.46
C GLU A 221 8.62 -25.67 18.96
N PRO A 222 8.35 -24.50 18.36
CA PRO A 222 9.42 -23.57 18.02
C PRO A 222 10.11 -23.07 19.30
N ALA A 223 11.38 -22.67 19.18
CA ALA A 223 12.08 -22.08 20.31
C ALA A 223 11.32 -20.84 20.82
N SER A 224 11.48 -20.55 22.13
CA SER A 224 10.77 -19.47 22.80
C SER A 224 10.93 -18.15 22.05
N ALA A 225 9.91 -17.27 22.12
CA ALA A 225 9.93 -15.95 21.48
C ALA A 225 10.93 -14.96 22.11
N SER A 226 11.96 -15.45 22.80
CA SER A 226 12.99 -14.64 23.42
C SER A 226 13.79 -13.90 22.33
N PRO A 227 14.06 -12.60 22.50
CA PRO A 227 14.85 -11.82 21.56
C PRO A 227 16.32 -12.28 21.43
N ASP A 228 16.81 -13.13 22.35
CA ASP A 228 18.22 -13.52 22.44
C ASP A 228 18.54 -14.95 21.97
N VAL A 229 17.60 -15.66 21.32
CA VAL A 229 17.83 -17.04 20.88
C VAL A 229 18.92 -17.11 19.79
N SER A 230 20.05 -17.74 20.09
CA SER A 230 21.11 -18.05 19.14
C SER A 230 20.78 -19.31 18.33
N TYR A 231 21.40 -19.52 17.16
CA TYR A 231 21.29 -20.78 16.41
C TYR A 231 21.72 -22.01 17.25
N ARG A 232 22.58 -21.79 18.24
CA ARG A 232 23.00 -22.81 19.22
C ARG A 232 21.90 -23.17 20.20
N ASP A 233 20.95 -22.28 20.47
CA ASP A 233 19.86 -22.50 21.43
C ASP A 233 18.63 -23.16 20.78
N LEU A 234 18.69 -23.44 19.47
CA LEU A 234 17.61 -24.10 18.75
C LEU A 234 17.56 -25.60 19.10
N LYS A 235 16.35 -26.11 19.28
CA LYS A 235 16.08 -27.53 19.57
C LYS A 235 16.59 -28.42 18.43
N ASN A 236 17.02 -29.63 18.80
CA ASN A 236 17.38 -30.66 17.84
C ASN A 236 16.12 -31.44 17.41
N HIS A 237 16.10 -31.98 16.19
CA HIS A 237 14.93 -32.70 15.67
C HIS A 237 15.30 -34.07 15.10
N VAL A 238 14.48 -35.08 15.45
CA VAL A 238 14.39 -36.36 14.72
C VAL A 238 13.15 -36.29 13.85
N LEU A 239 13.31 -36.52 12.54
CA LEU A 239 12.23 -36.50 11.55
C LEU A 239 12.22 -37.81 10.76
N ILE A 240 11.02 -38.27 10.38
CA ILE A 240 10.84 -39.43 9.51
C ILE A 240 10.49 -38.96 8.09
N ALA A 241 11.31 -39.34 7.11
CA ALA A 241 10.92 -39.25 5.71
C ALA A 241 9.94 -40.41 5.41
N PRO A 242 8.72 -40.12 4.93
CA PRO A 242 7.73 -41.16 4.64
C PRO A 242 8.19 -42.06 3.50
N VAL A 243 7.51 -43.19 3.32
CA VAL A 243 7.82 -44.09 2.20
C VAL A 243 7.54 -43.37 0.89
N GLN A 244 8.61 -43.16 0.10
CA GLN A 244 8.54 -42.45 -1.17
C GLN A 244 7.63 -43.19 -2.14
N VAL A 245 6.60 -42.50 -2.64
CA VAL A 245 5.70 -43.04 -3.65
C VAL A 245 6.41 -43.10 -5.01
N PRO A 246 6.68 -44.29 -5.57
CA PRO A 246 7.39 -44.39 -6.85
C PRO A 246 6.58 -43.87 -8.03
N ARG A 247 7.28 -43.49 -9.10
CA ARG A 247 6.65 -43.32 -10.41
C ARG A 247 6.52 -44.69 -11.08
N TYR A 248 5.42 -45.39 -10.80
CA TYR A 248 5.18 -46.76 -11.26
C TYR A 248 5.41 -46.99 -12.76
N ARG A 249 5.07 -46.00 -13.62
CA ARG A 249 5.29 -46.09 -15.08
C ARG A 249 6.75 -46.10 -15.53
N LYS A 250 7.70 -45.73 -14.66
CA LYS A 250 9.14 -45.70 -14.92
C LYS A 250 9.87 -46.87 -14.23
N LEU A 251 9.16 -47.69 -13.46
CA LEU A 251 9.78 -48.86 -12.83
C LEU A 251 10.09 -49.92 -13.87
N SER A 252 11.19 -50.66 -13.68
CA SER A 252 11.44 -51.88 -14.44
C SER A 252 10.37 -52.94 -14.12
N PRO A 253 10.09 -53.90 -15.03
CA PRO A 253 9.05 -54.92 -14.82
C PRO A 253 9.19 -55.65 -13.47
N ALA A 254 10.38 -56.17 -13.17
CA ALA A 254 10.67 -56.85 -11.90
C ALA A 254 10.43 -55.97 -10.65
N ARG A 255 10.62 -54.65 -10.75
CA ARG A 255 10.34 -53.73 -9.64
C ARG A 255 8.86 -53.40 -9.53
N ALA A 256 8.15 -53.31 -10.65
CA ALA A 256 6.73 -52.99 -10.69
C ALA A 256 5.86 -54.10 -10.06
N GLU A 257 6.31 -55.36 -10.14
CA GLU A 257 5.65 -56.52 -9.51
C GLU A 257 5.67 -56.44 -7.98
N VAL A 258 6.80 -56.04 -7.39
CA VAL A 258 6.98 -56.05 -5.92
C VAL A 258 6.66 -54.69 -5.28
N LEU A 259 6.97 -53.58 -5.94
CA LEU A 259 6.68 -52.22 -5.44
C LEU A 259 5.27 -51.80 -5.85
N THR A 260 4.25 -52.39 -5.25
CA THR A 260 2.86 -52.11 -5.60
C THR A 260 2.32 -50.85 -4.90
N PRO A 261 1.35 -50.13 -5.51
CA PRO A 261 0.66 -49.02 -4.86
C PRO A 261 -0.03 -49.39 -3.56
N SER A 262 -0.48 -50.65 -3.40
CA SER A 262 -1.13 -51.11 -2.17
C SER A 262 -0.16 -51.14 -1.00
N LYS A 263 0.98 -51.84 -1.15
CA LYS A 263 2.02 -51.95 -0.11
C LYS A 263 2.50 -50.58 0.35
N ILE A 264 2.77 -49.67 -0.58
CA ILE A 264 3.25 -48.31 -0.28
C ILE A 264 2.18 -47.47 0.44
N ARG A 265 0.90 -47.61 0.08
CA ARG A 265 -0.19 -46.90 0.77
C ARG A 265 -0.40 -47.42 2.18
N GLU A 266 -0.31 -48.72 2.39
CA GLU A 266 -0.49 -49.35 3.69
C GLU A 266 0.60 -48.91 4.68
N MET A 267 1.86 -48.96 4.28
CA MET A 267 2.99 -48.48 5.11
C MET A 267 2.90 -46.98 5.41
N ASN A 268 2.57 -46.14 4.42
CA ASN A 268 2.33 -44.71 4.68
C ASN A 268 1.08 -44.47 5.54
N GLY A 269 0.08 -45.35 5.44
CA GLY A 269 -1.10 -45.36 6.30
C GLY A 269 -0.74 -45.64 7.76
N TYR A 270 0.16 -46.58 8.01
CA TYR A 270 0.72 -46.84 9.35
C TYR A 270 1.43 -45.61 9.92
N LEU A 271 2.29 -44.95 9.13
CA LEU A 271 2.95 -43.71 9.58
C LEU A 271 1.93 -42.61 9.95
N ALA A 272 0.81 -42.55 9.23
CA ALA A 272 -0.24 -41.57 9.48
C ALA A 272 -1.12 -41.93 10.70
N SER A 273 -1.21 -43.21 11.06
CA SER A 273 -1.95 -43.68 12.23
C SER A 273 -1.14 -43.64 13.53
N LEU A 274 0.15 -43.30 13.48
CA LEU A 274 0.97 -43.12 14.68
C LEU A 274 0.33 -42.09 15.65
N PRO A 275 0.44 -42.33 16.98
CA PRO A 275 -0.06 -41.38 17.97
C PRO A 275 0.60 -40.01 17.82
N ARG A 276 -0.10 -38.94 18.21
CA ARG A 276 0.56 -37.64 18.40
C ARG A 276 1.40 -37.68 19.68
N PRO A 277 2.64 -37.14 19.67
CA PRO A 277 3.22 -36.29 18.63
C PRO A 277 4.02 -37.02 17.54
N ALA A 278 4.23 -38.34 17.60
CA ALA A 278 5.06 -39.06 16.65
C ALA A 278 4.65 -38.88 15.17
N SER A 279 3.35 -38.95 14.86
CA SER A 279 2.84 -38.70 13.49
C SER A 279 3.13 -37.29 12.97
N SER A 280 3.33 -36.29 13.84
CA SER A 280 3.67 -34.92 13.44
C SER A 280 5.12 -34.75 12.97
N ARG A 281 6.00 -35.70 13.29
CA ARG A 281 7.41 -35.71 12.86
C ARG A 281 7.64 -36.43 11.53
N VAL A 282 6.57 -36.94 10.92
CA VAL A 282 6.63 -37.55 9.58
C VAL A 282 6.45 -36.46 8.52
N VAL A 283 7.42 -36.34 7.61
CA VAL A 283 7.47 -35.29 6.59
C VAL A 283 6.62 -35.65 5.36
N PHE A 284 5.30 -35.80 5.55
CA PHE A 284 4.35 -36.15 4.48
C PHE A 284 4.36 -35.17 3.29
N ALA A 285 4.85 -33.95 3.46
CA ALA A 285 5.09 -32.99 2.40
C ALA A 285 5.96 -33.57 1.27
N TYR A 286 6.90 -34.48 1.57
CA TYR A 286 7.73 -35.14 0.56
C TYR A 286 6.91 -35.96 -0.43
N ASN A 287 5.86 -36.64 0.04
CA ASN A 287 4.93 -37.36 -0.83
C ASN A 287 3.95 -36.42 -1.55
N GLN A 288 3.71 -35.21 -1.01
CA GLN A 288 2.92 -34.19 -1.70
C GLN A 288 3.69 -33.57 -2.88
N MET A 289 4.99 -33.39 -2.72
CA MET A 289 5.89 -32.88 -3.76
C MET A 289 5.95 -33.79 -5.01
N THR A 290 5.69 -35.08 -4.85
CA THR A 290 5.76 -36.09 -5.92
C THR A 290 4.39 -36.57 -6.43
N ARG A 291 3.30 -35.86 -6.08
CA ARG A 291 1.92 -36.22 -6.44
C ARG A 291 1.68 -36.40 -7.96
N PRO A 292 0.66 -37.19 -8.35
CA PRO A 292 0.25 -37.32 -9.75
C PRO A 292 -0.03 -35.94 -10.39
N GLY A 293 0.82 -35.55 -11.35
CA GLY A 293 0.78 -34.22 -11.98
C GLY A 293 2.19 -33.66 -12.23
N THR A 294 3.16 -34.03 -11.40
CA THR A 294 4.57 -33.63 -11.53
C THR A 294 5.36 -34.59 -12.43
N ARG A 295 5.01 -34.65 -13.73
CA ARG A 295 5.63 -35.60 -14.67
C ARG A 295 7.17 -35.53 -14.72
N ARG A 296 7.74 -34.38 -14.39
CA ARG A 296 9.20 -34.10 -14.41
C ARG A 296 9.90 -34.33 -13.06
N ALA A 297 9.20 -34.78 -12.02
CA ALA A 297 9.78 -34.89 -10.67
C ALA A 297 10.79 -36.03 -10.51
N PHE A 298 10.68 -37.10 -11.31
CA PHE A 298 11.47 -38.31 -11.16
C PHE A 298 12.55 -38.43 -12.25
N GLU A 299 13.68 -39.00 -11.84
CA GLU A 299 14.69 -39.57 -12.73
C GLU A 299 14.14 -40.80 -13.48
N ASP A 300 14.98 -41.48 -14.26
CA ASP A 300 14.52 -42.54 -15.15
C ASP A 300 14.18 -43.85 -14.45
N THR A 301 14.72 -44.07 -13.26
CA THR A 301 14.41 -45.24 -12.43
C THR A 301 13.01 -45.21 -11.80
N GLY A 302 12.35 -44.04 -11.80
CA GLY A 302 11.06 -43.84 -11.13
C GLY A 302 11.12 -43.89 -9.58
N LEU A 303 12.30 -44.13 -9.00
CA LEU A 303 12.51 -44.17 -7.54
C LEU A 303 13.18 -42.90 -7.02
N HIS A 304 14.13 -42.34 -7.77
CA HIS A 304 14.89 -41.15 -7.35
C HIS A 304 14.24 -39.89 -7.95
N VAL A 305 14.26 -38.80 -7.21
CA VAL A 305 13.71 -37.51 -7.65
C VAL A 305 14.82 -36.63 -8.22
N ARG A 306 14.46 -35.67 -9.08
CA ARG A 306 15.46 -34.72 -9.61
C ARG A 306 16.02 -33.83 -8.50
N GLU A 307 17.26 -33.41 -8.70
CA GLU A 307 18.03 -32.59 -7.75
C GLU A 307 17.28 -31.34 -7.28
N ALA A 308 16.72 -30.55 -8.20
CA ALA A 308 15.94 -29.35 -7.86
C ALA A 308 14.80 -29.63 -6.87
N LEU A 309 14.18 -30.82 -6.90
CA LEU A 309 13.16 -31.22 -5.94
C LEU A 309 13.77 -31.64 -4.60
N THR A 310 14.88 -32.37 -4.62
CA THR A 310 15.60 -32.81 -3.43
C THR A 310 16.11 -31.63 -2.60
N GLU A 311 16.57 -30.56 -3.24
CA GLU A 311 16.94 -29.30 -2.56
C GLU A 311 15.75 -28.73 -1.76
N ARG A 312 14.55 -28.69 -2.37
CA ARG A 312 13.33 -28.24 -1.67
C ARG A 312 12.92 -29.15 -0.52
N LYS A 313 13.22 -30.46 -0.61
CA LYS A 313 12.99 -31.40 0.50
C LYS A 313 13.86 -31.06 1.72
N ILE A 314 15.13 -30.70 1.51
CA ILE A 314 16.02 -30.25 2.60
C ILE A 314 15.51 -28.95 3.21
N ASP A 315 15.07 -28.00 2.39
CA ASP A 315 14.57 -26.71 2.88
C ASP A 315 13.42 -26.90 3.89
N ILE A 316 12.53 -27.91 3.74
CA ILE A 316 11.48 -28.19 4.73
C ILE A 316 12.05 -28.44 6.13
N ALA A 317 13.10 -29.27 6.24
CA ALA A 317 13.69 -29.63 7.53
C ALA A 317 14.49 -28.46 8.13
N LEU A 318 15.17 -27.67 7.29
CA LEU A 318 15.83 -26.44 7.72
C LEU A 318 14.82 -25.41 8.21
N ASN A 319 13.69 -25.25 7.52
CA ASN A 319 12.63 -24.34 7.92
C ASN A 319 12.05 -24.67 9.29
N LEU A 320 11.96 -25.97 9.63
CA LEU A 320 11.50 -26.41 10.94
C LEU A 320 12.45 -25.94 12.06
N ARG A 321 13.76 -26.11 11.87
CA ARG A 321 14.77 -25.84 12.91
C ARG A 321 15.26 -24.39 12.90
N CYS A 322 15.70 -23.90 11.74
CA CYS A 322 16.54 -22.72 11.58
C CYS A 322 15.76 -21.40 11.46
N ASN A 323 14.48 -21.43 11.09
CA ASN A 323 13.71 -20.20 10.83
C ASN A 323 13.63 -19.26 12.04
N GLN A 324 13.54 -19.82 13.25
CA GLN A 324 13.51 -19.01 14.47
C GLN A 324 14.80 -18.17 14.65
N GLY A 325 15.96 -18.69 14.23
CA GLY A 325 17.23 -17.97 14.26
C GLY A 325 17.37 -16.90 13.18
N LEU A 326 16.74 -17.08 12.01
CA LEU A 326 16.76 -16.10 10.91
C LEU A 326 16.04 -14.79 11.28
N VAL A 327 14.95 -14.89 12.03
CA VAL A 327 14.13 -13.74 12.44
C VAL A 327 14.89 -12.78 13.37
N ARG A 328 16.01 -13.21 13.97
CA ARG A 328 16.92 -12.36 14.76
C ARG A 328 17.64 -11.32 13.89
N ARG A 329 17.94 -11.66 12.63
CA ARG A 329 18.56 -10.75 11.66
C ARG A 329 17.43 -9.91 11.07
N GLN A 330 17.18 -8.72 11.61
CA GLN A 330 16.22 -7.79 11.01
C GLN A 330 16.72 -7.48 9.59
N PRO A 331 16.01 -7.93 8.53
CA PRO A 331 14.64 -7.53 8.22
C PRO A 331 13.70 -8.71 7.84
N HIS A 332 13.88 -9.89 8.46
CA HIS A 332 13.12 -11.11 8.11
C HIS A 332 11.71 -11.22 8.73
N VAL A 333 11.26 -10.23 9.51
CA VAL A 333 9.91 -10.27 10.11
C VAL A 333 8.85 -10.27 9.00
N ASN A 334 8.03 -11.33 8.98
CA ASN A 334 7.01 -11.66 7.99
C ASN A 334 7.48 -12.31 6.69
N ARG A 335 8.75 -12.28 6.29
CA ARG A 335 9.23 -12.93 5.05
C ARG A 335 9.07 -14.44 5.12
N GLU A 336 9.65 -15.03 6.17
CA GLU A 336 9.53 -16.42 6.53
C GLU A 336 8.58 -16.54 7.72
N THR A 337 7.56 -17.40 7.62
CA THR A 337 6.46 -17.45 8.61
C THR A 337 6.12 -18.86 9.06
N CYS A 338 6.68 -19.89 8.45
CA CYS A 338 6.56 -21.26 8.95
C CYS A 338 7.53 -21.49 10.12
N CYS A 339 7.06 -22.09 11.21
CA CYS A 339 7.89 -22.41 12.38
C CYS A 339 8.61 -21.23 13.03
N VAL A 340 7.95 -20.08 13.06
CA VAL A 340 8.46 -18.87 13.69
C VAL A 340 7.50 -18.37 14.74
N SER A 341 8.05 -18.06 15.91
CA SER A 341 7.41 -17.27 16.95
C SER A 341 7.68 -15.80 16.72
N TYR A 342 6.63 -14.97 16.69
CA TYR A 342 6.78 -13.52 16.61
C TYR A 342 7.49 -12.97 17.85
N PRO A 343 8.42 -12.00 17.71
CA PRO A 343 9.18 -11.48 18.85
C PRO A 343 8.26 -10.79 19.87
N THR A 344 8.67 -10.78 21.14
CA THR A 344 7.89 -10.11 22.20
C THR A 344 7.69 -8.63 21.93
N LEU A 345 6.53 -8.10 22.34
CA LEU A 345 6.19 -6.69 22.18
C LEU A 345 7.10 -5.78 23.03
N ALA A 346 7.64 -4.74 22.41
CA ALA A 346 8.34 -3.69 23.15
C ALA A 346 7.37 -2.94 24.09
N ARG A 347 7.90 -2.30 25.15
CA ARG A 347 7.07 -1.56 26.14
C ARG A 347 6.17 -0.52 25.47
N GLY A 348 6.69 0.26 24.52
CA GLY A 348 5.92 1.24 23.76
C GLY A 348 4.77 0.63 22.98
N GLN A 349 5.01 -0.50 22.30
CA GLN A 349 3.97 -1.21 21.53
C GLN A 349 2.85 -1.74 22.43
N ARG A 350 3.20 -2.29 23.60
CA ARG A 350 2.19 -2.75 24.59
C ARG A 350 1.28 -1.61 25.04
N LEU A 351 1.87 -0.46 25.37
CA LEU A 351 1.10 0.73 25.75
C LEU A 351 0.21 1.21 24.60
N THR A 352 0.73 1.29 23.37
CA THR A 352 -0.05 1.68 22.18
C THR A 352 -1.22 0.72 21.95
N LEU A 353 -0.99 -0.59 21.97
CA LEU A 353 -2.05 -1.58 21.78
C LEU A 353 -3.10 -1.53 22.89
N PHE A 354 -2.71 -1.31 24.14
CA PHE A 354 -3.64 -1.14 25.25
C PHE A 354 -4.55 0.09 25.06
N ILE A 355 -3.97 1.23 24.68
CA ILE A 355 -4.75 2.44 24.38
C ILE A 355 -5.72 2.19 23.24
N LEU A 356 -5.27 1.57 22.15
CA LEU A 356 -6.10 1.25 20.99
C LEU A 356 -7.23 0.28 21.34
N ALA A 357 -6.96 -0.73 22.18
CA ALA A 357 -7.98 -1.67 22.63
C ALA A 357 -9.11 -0.96 23.40
N ILE A 358 -8.76 -0.06 24.32
CA ILE A 358 -9.74 0.74 25.08
C ILE A 358 -10.56 1.63 24.14
N SER A 359 -9.91 2.34 23.21
CA SER A 359 -10.62 3.23 22.28
C SER A 359 -11.48 2.48 21.25
N ALA A 360 -11.25 1.18 21.02
CA ALA A 360 -12.09 0.34 20.18
C ALA A 360 -13.40 -0.12 20.85
N LEU A 361 -13.45 -0.16 22.19
CA LEU A 361 -14.62 -0.66 22.95
C LEU A 361 -15.95 0.03 22.61
N PRO A 362 -16.04 1.37 22.44
CA PRO A 362 -17.30 2.03 22.10
C PRO A 362 -17.84 1.60 20.74
N VAL A 363 -16.95 1.34 19.76
CA VAL A 363 -17.34 0.87 18.43
C VAL A 363 -17.81 -0.59 18.52
N ALA A 364 -17.08 -1.44 19.24
CA ALA A 364 -17.48 -2.83 19.48
C ALA A 364 -18.84 -2.92 20.19
N PHE A 365 -19.06 -2.10 21.22
CA PHE A 365 -20.32 -2.02 21.96
C PHE A 365 -21.48 -1.54 21.06
N SER A 366 -21.25 -0.51 20.23
CA SER A 366 -22.26 -0.04 19.27
C SER A 366 -22.62 -1.09 18.22
N LEU A 367 -21.65 -1.91 17.79
CA LEU A 367 -21.87 -3.01 16.86
C LEU A 367 -22.68 -4.14 17.51
N LEU A 368 -22.37 -4.50 18.76
CA LEU A 368 -23.10 -5.52 19.53
C LEU A 368 -24.56 -5.10 19.78
N LEU A 369 -24.81 -3.84 20.11
CA LEU A 369 -26.16 -3.31 20.25
C LEU A 369 -26.94 -3.34 18.94
N ALA A 370 -26.29 -2.99 17.83
CA ALA A 370 -26.89 -3.06 16.50
C ALA A 370 -27.24 -4.51 16.10
N LEU A 371 -26.38 -5.48 16.43
CA LEU A 371 -26.64 -6.91 16.21
C LEU A 371 -27.79 -7.46 17.07
N ARG A 372 -28.01 -6.90 18.27
CA ARG A 372 -29.13 -7.25 19.15
C ARG A 372 -30.45 -6.53 18.80
N GLY A 373 -30.49 -5.76 17.71
CA GLY A 373 -31.67 -4.98 17.33
C GLY A 373 -32.01 -3.83 18.30
N ALA A 374 -31.12 -3.53 19.25
CA ALA A 374 -31.34 -2.50 20.26
C ALA A 374 -30.84 -1.13 19.75
N SER A 375 -31.77 -0.22 19.48
CA SER A 375 -31.46 1.19 19.22
C SER A 375 -31.18 1.90 20.56
N LEU A 376 -29.92 2.06 20.94
CA LEU A 376 -29.55 3.01 22.01
C LEU A 376 -29.49 4.42 21.40
N SER A 377 -30.65 5.00 21.11
CA SER A 377 -30.75 6.41 20.76
C SER A 377 -31.03 7.22 22.02
N ARG A 378 -29.98 7.89 22.50
CA ARG A 378 -29.93 9.16 23.26
C ARG A 378 -29.04 9.06 24.49
N GLY A 379 -28.07 9.96 24.54
CA GLY A 379 -27.27 10.22 25.74
C GLY A 379 -25.77 10.12 25.52
N LEU A 380 -25.21 10.83 24.55
CA LEU A 380 -23.92 11.53 24.70
C LEU A 380 -23.79 12.58 23.58
N SER A 381 -23.48 13.80 23.99
CA SER A 381 -23.37 15.06 23.24
C SER A 381 -22.80 14.97 21.81
N SER A 382 -23.34 15.82 20.92
CA SER A 382 -23.21 15.82 19.46
C SER A 382 -21.80 16.12 18.90
N SER A 383 -20.83 16.52 19.72
CA SER A 383 -19.42 16.71 19.32
C SER A 383 -18.51 15.56 19.78
N ASP A 384 -18.67 15.10 21.02
CA ASP A 384 -17.84 14.03 21.62
C ASP A 384 -18.17 12.63 21.05
N GLY A 385 -19.36 12.43 20.49
CA GLY A 385 -19.72 11.19 19.79
C GLY A 385 -18.88 10.93 18.54
N HIS A 386 -18.65 11.97 17.72
CA HIS A 386 -17.90 11.85 16.48
C HIS A 386 -16.41 11.57 16.71
N LEU A 387 -15.82 12.21 17.73
CA LEU A 387 -14.43 11.96 18.10
C LEU A 387 -14.22 10.53 18.58
N ARG A 388 -15.07 10.03 19.49
CA ARG A 388 -14.97 8.66 20.01
C ARG A 388 -15.16 7.62 18.93
N GLN A 389 -16.08 7.87 17.99
CA GLN A 389 -16.26 7.00 16.84
C GLN A 389 -15.01 7.01 15.92
N ALA A 390 -14.43 8.17 15.65
CA ALA A 390 -13.20 8.27 14.85
C ALA A 390 -12.02 7.54 15.52
N LEU A 391 -11.82 7.73 16.83
CA LEU A 391 -10.82 7.00 17.61
C LEU A 391 -11.04 5.50 17.53
N GLY A 392 -12.27 5.02 17.75
CA GLY A 392 -12.58 3.59 17.68
C GLY A 392 -12.40 3.00 16.30
N VAL A 393 -12.75 3.72 15.23
CA VAL A 393 -12.51 3.27 13.85
C VAL A 393 -11.02 3.11 13.56
N ILE A 394 -10.19 4.13 13.83
CA ILE A 394 -8.73 4.00 13.65
C ILE A 394 -8.19 2.84 14.50
N SER A 395 -8.69 2.71 15.74
CA SER A 395 -8.23 1.66 16.64
C SER A 395 -8.51 0.26 16.11
N VAL A 396 -9.72 0.00 15.61
CA VAL A 396 -10.07 -1.28 14.99
C VAL A 396 -9.21 -1.55 13.75
N VAL A 397 -8.96 -0.55 12.91
CA VAL A 397 -8.12 -0.69 11.72
C VAL A 397 -6.68 -1.04 12.09
N VAL A 398 -6.10 -0.35 13.07
CA VAL A 398 -4.73 -0.59 13.51
C VAL A 398 -4.59 -1.94 14.23
N LEU A 399 -5.57 -2.30 15.07
CA LEU A 399 -5.62 -3.62 15.70
C LEU A 399 -5.75 -4.75 14.67
N TYR A 400 -6.51 -4.55 13.59
CA TYR A 400 -6.54 -5.47 12.46
C TYR A 400 -5.16 -5.61 11.79
N CYS A 401 -4.48 -4.50 11.52
CA CYS A 401 -3.13 -4.54 10.95
C CYS A 401 -2.15 -5.31 11.87
N TYR A 402 -2.25 -5.08 13.18
CA TYR A 402 -1.49 -5.82 14.19
C TYR A 402 -1.79 -7.32 14.14
N THR A 403 -3.06 -7.73 14.16
CA THR A 403 -3.42 -9.15 14.13
C THR A 403 -3.04 -9.81 12.82
N ALA A 404 -3.14 -9.12 11.68
CA ALA A 404 -2.72 -9.62 10.38
C ALA A 404 -1.21 -9.92 10.31
N ASP A 405 -0.39 -9.02 10.85
CA ASP A 405 1.06 -9.06 10.64
C ASP A 405 1.86 -9.66 11.79
N ARG A 406 1.32 -9.65 13.01
CA ARG A 406 2.03 -10.10 14.21
C ARG A 406 1.45 -11.37 14.79
N THR A 407 0.56 -12.03 14.05
CA THR A 407 0.00 -13.33 14.40
C THR A 407 -0.08 -14.24 13.18
N GLN A 408 -0.30 -15.53 13.43
CA GLN A 408 -0.53 -16.57 12.41
C GLN A 408 -2.03 -16.80 12.13
N LEU A 409 -2.88 -15.85 12.56
CA LEU A 409 -4.32 -15.89 12.37
C LEU A 409 -4.69 -15.83 10.88
N PHE A 410 -3.97 -15.01 10.12
CA PHE A 410 -4.12 -14.91 8.68
C PHE A 410 -3.08 -15.78 7.99
N PRO A 411 -3.50 -16.76 7.17
CA PRO A 411 -2.60 -17.51 6.31
C PRO A 411 -1.78 -16.57 5.42
N LYS A 412 -0.48 -16.82 5.31
CA LYS A 412 0.44 -16.03 4.46
C LYS A 412 0.90 -16.87 3.28
N ALA A 413 0.85 -16.29 2.08
CA ALA A 413 1.23 -16.96 0.84
C ALA A 413 2.30 -16.16 0.08
N GLY A 414 3.11 -16.83 -0.73
CA GLY A 414 4.08 -16.17 -1.61
C GLY A 414 3.39 -15.30 -2.66
N LYS A 415 4.06 -14.20 -3.05
CA LYS A 415 3.69 -13.48 -4.27
C LYS A 415 4.12 -14.32 -5.47
N ARG A 416 3.45 -14.10 -6.60
CA ARG A 416 3.80 -14.72 -7.87
C ARG A 416 3.60 -13.72 -8.99
N LEU A 417 4.34 -13.88 -10.08
CA LEU A 417 4.06 -13.15 -11.32
C LEU A 417 3.03 -13.93 -12.14
N SER A 418 1.86 -13.34 -12.36
CA SER A 418 0.88 -13.83 -13.31
C SER A 418 0.51 -12.73 -14.29
N ILE A 419 0.98 -12.86 -15.53
CA ILE A 419 0.69 -11.91 -16.60
C ILE A 419 -0.79 -11.97 -16.94
N THR A 420 -1.36 -13.18 -17.00
CA THR A 420 -2.80 -13.37 -17.24
C THR A 420 -3.64 -12.71 -16.14
N GLY A 421 -3.25 -12.87 -14.88
CA GLY A 421 -3.86 -12.19 -13.74
C GLY A 421 -3.74 -10.66 -13.81
N LEU A 422 -2.58 -10.14 -14.21
CA LEU A 422 -2.36 -8.70 -14.36
C LEU A 422 -3.22 -8.11 -15.48
N VAL A 423 -3.23 -8.71 -16.67
CA VAL A 423 -4.03 -8.22 -17.82
C VAL A 423 -5.51 -8.28 -17.52
N THR A 424 -6.00 -9.38 -16.92
CA THR A 424 -7.42 -9.49 -16.52
C THR A 424 -7.78 -8.49 -15.42
N GLY A 425 -6.91 -8.28 -14.43
CA GLY A 425 -7.09 -7.26 -13.40
C GLY A 425 -7.16 -5.85 -13.97
N LEU A 426 -6.21 -5.47 -14.82
CA LEU A 426 -6.21 -4.16 -15.49
C LEU A 426 -7.42 -3.97 -16.40
N GLY A 427 -7.79 -5.01 -17.17
CA GLY A 427 -8.97 -5.00 -18.02
C GLY A 427 -10.28 -4.83 -17.24
N THR A 428 -10.42 -5.50 -16.08
CA THR A 428 -11.61 -5.33 -15.22
C THR A 428 -11.67 -3.95 -14.58
N VAL A 429 -10.55 -3.40 -14.09
CA VAL A 429 -10.50 -2.02 -13.58
C VAL A 429 -10.83 -1.02 -14.69
N ALA A 430 -10.32 -1.22 -15.91
CA ALA A 430 -10.63 -0.38 -17.07
C ALA A 430 -12.12 -0.43 -17.44
N ALA A 431 -12.70 -1.63 -17.53
CA ALA A 431 -14.11 -1.82 -17.83
C ALA A 431 -15.01 -1.15 -16.78
N LEU A 432 -14.78 -1.42 -15.49
CA LEU A 432 -15.54 -0.80 -14.39
C LEU A 432 -15.40 0.74 -14.42
N SER A 433 -14.20 1.23 -14.66
CA SER A 433 -13.94 2.68 -14.73
C SER A 433 -14.67 3.33 -15.91
N ALA A 434 -14.73 2.68 -17.07
CA ALA A 434 -15.46 3.18 -18.25
C ALA A 434 -16.96 3.37 -17.97
N PHE A 435 -17.59 2.46 -17.22
CA PHE A 435 -18.99 2.62 -16.78
C PHE A 435 -19.19 3.79 -15.80
N SER A 436 -18.11 4.34 -15.24
CA SER A 436 -18.16 5.45 -14.27
C SER A 436 -17.90 6.84 -14.90
N LEU A 437 -17.89 6.95 -16.23
CA LEU A 437 -17.65 8.19 -16.95
C LEU A 437 -18.68 9.27 -16.62
N ARG A 438 -18.20 10.45 -16.23
CA ARG A 438 -19.03 11.63 -15.95
C ARG A 438 -18.58 12.81 -16.78
N LYS A 439 -19.52 13.48 -17.44
CA LYS A 439 -19.29 14.77 -18.13
C LYS A 439 -19.67 15.93 -17.21
N ARG A 440 -18.74 16.85 -17.00
CA ARG A 440 -18.89 18.15 -16.32
C ARG A 440 -19.58 19.11 -17.30
N GLY A 441 -20.90 19.33 -17.13
CA GLY A 441 -21.62 20.39 -17.86
C GLY A 441 -22.96 20.07 -18.55
N GLN A 442 -23.74 19.06 -18.14
CA GLN A 442 -25.16 18.97 -18.53
C GLN A 442 -26.09 19.36 -17.36
N THR A 443 -26.07 20.63 -16.96
CA THR A 443 -27.31 21.31 -16.56
C THR A 443 -28.09 21.62 -17.83
N ARG A 444 -28.71 20.58 -18.40
CA ARG A 444 -29.75 20.77 -19.41
C ARG A 444 -31.01 21.14 -18.62
N GLY A 445 -31.54 22.33 -18.85
CA GLY A 445 -32.84 22.73 -18.31
C GLY A 445 -33.88 21.67 -18.69
N GLN A 446 -34.25 20.82 -17.74
CA GLN A 446 -35.45 20.01 -17.80
C GLN A 446 -36.50 20.71 -16.95
N ASN A 447 -37.12 21.73 -17.53
CA ASN A 447 -38.53 21.96 -17.27
C ASN A 447 -39.29 21.35 -18.44
N SER A 448 -40.02 20.28 -18.12
CA SER A 448 -41.31 19.90 -18.70
C SER A 448 -41.34 19.45 -20.17
N ALA A 449 -41.06 18.17 -20.39
CA ALA A 449 -41.78 17.40 -21.42
C ALA A 449 -43.02 16.77 -20.76
N GLY A 450 -44.10 17.53 -20.69
CA GLY A 450 -45.41 17.10 -20.20
C GLY A 450 -46.43 17.07 -21.34
N ARG A 451 -46.45 15.95 -22.06
CA ARG A 451 -47.58 15.23 -22.64
C ARG A 451 -48.91 16.01 -22.86
N ASN A 452 -49.32 16.06 -24.14
CA ASN A 452 -50.65 16.41 -24.63
C ASN A 452 -51.83 15.99 -23.73
N LYS A 453 -52.71 16.94 -23.40
CA LYS A 453 -54.16 16.74 -23.22
C LYS A 453 -54.89 17.99 -23.74
N PRO A 454 -56.01 17.86 -24.48
CA PRO A 454 -56.80 19.00 -24.92
C PRO A 454 -57.73 19.51 -23.80
N ALA A 455 -58.20 20.73 -24.03
CA ALA A 455 -59.06 21.58 -23.22
C ALA A 455 -60.09 20.91 -22.28
N SER A 456 -60.21 21.47 -21.07
CA SER A 456 -61.52 21.87 -20.52
C SER A 456 -61.36 22.74 -19.27
N THR A 457 -62.17 23.80 -19.24
CA THR A 457 -62.68 24.56 -18.09
C THR A 457 -61.75 25.37 -17.20
N ALA A 458 -61.95 26.68 -17.30
CA ALA A 458 -61.58 27.71 -16.36
C ALA A 458 -62.23 27.52 -14.98
N THR A 459 -61.50 27.86 -13.91
CA THR A 459 -62.07 28.54 -12.75
C THR A 459 -60.98 29.28 -11.98
N LEU A 460 -61.27 30.56 -11.72
CA LEU A 460 -60.47 31.51 -10.96
C LEU A 460 -60.24 31.05 -9.51
N ALA A 461 -59.03 31.25 -8.99
CA ALA A 461 -58.82 31.61 -7.59
C ALA A 461 -57.54 32.46 -7.43
N LEU A 462 -57.73 33.73 -7.08
CA LEU A 462 -56.71 34.70 -6.69
C LEU A 462 -55.94 34.23 -5.44
N ARG A 463 -54.60 34.41 -5.41
CA ARG A 463 -53.93 35.15 -4.31
C ARG A 463 -52.44 35.47 -4.53
N SER A 464 -52.15 36.76 -4.27
CA SER A 464 -50.90 37.41 -3.85
C SER A 464 -49.65 37.34 -4.75
N SER A 465 -49.48 38.43 -5.50
CA SER A 465 -48.22 38.94 -6.05
C SER A 465 -47.17 39.14 -4.94
N GLY A 466 -46.11 38.34 -4.99
CA GLY A 466 -44.84 38.55 -4.30
C GLY A 466 -43.73 38.63 -5.35
N SER A 467 -43.17 39.83 -5.51
CA SER A 467 -42.03 40.22 -6.33
C SER A 467 -41.12 39.09 -6.85
N SER A 468 -41.31 38.72 -8.13
CA SER A 468 -40.30 38.01 -8.91
C SER A 468 -39.24 39.01 -9.35
N ALA A 469 -38.10 39.02 -8.65
CA ALA A 469 -36.91 39.73 -9.10
C ALA A 469 -36.40 39.04 -10.38
N ARG A 470 -36.73 39.66 -11.51
CA ARG A 470 -36.26 39.34 -12.85
C ARG A 470 -34.72 39.32 -12.84
N ALA A 471 -34.13 38.14 -12.94
CA ALA A 471 -32.69 37.98 -13.05
C ALA A 471 -32.18 38.69 -14.32
N MET A 472 -31.31 39.68 -14.13
CA MET A 472 -30.61 40.40 -15.19
C MET A 472 -29.61 39.47 -15.92
N PRO A 473 -29.59 39.45 -17.26
CA PRO A 473 -28.56 38.75 -18.02
C PRO A 473 -27.30 39.63 -18.07
N GLY A 474 -26.18 39.16 -17.50
CA GLY A 474 -24.91 39.90 -17.66
C GLY A 474 -23.83 39.76 -16.59
N SER A 475 -23.90 38.82 -15.63
CA SER A 475 -22.70 38.50 -14.86
C SER A 475 -21.80 37.58 -15.70
N PRO A 476 -20.50 37.86 -15.87
CA PRO A 476 -19.58 36.88 -16.45
C PRO A 476 -19.46 35.74 -15.46
N GLN A 477 -20.27 34.70 -15.68
CA GLN A 477 -20.12 33.45 -14.95
C GLN A 477 -18.69 32.95 -15.15
N TYR A 478 -17.94 32.91 -14.05
CA TYR A 478 -16.67 32.21 -13.92
C TYR A 478 -16.87 30.79 -14.47
N ASN A 479 -16.38 30.55 -15.68
CA ASN A 479 -16.55 29.27 -16.33
C ASN A 479 -15.47 28.34 -15.74
N GLU A 480 -15.84 27.54 -14.73
CA GLU A 480 -14.98 26.53 -14.08
C GLU A 480 -14.25 25.62 -15.08
N ASN A 481 -14.77 25.54 -16.31
CA ASN A 481 -14.21 24.85 -17.47
C ASN A 481 -12.83 25.36 -17.94
N THR A 482 -12.27 26.41 -17.33
CA THR A 482 -11.00 27.06 -17.72
C THR A 482 -9.81 26.70 -16.83
N VAL A 483 -10.02 25.98 -15.72
CA VAL A 483 -8.95 25.55 -14.80
C VAL A 483 -8.09 24.45 -15.46
N PHE A 484 -6.76 24.61 -15.42
CA PHE A 484 -5.79 23.69 -16.03
C PHE A 484 -5.96 22.25 -15.51
N LEU A 485 -5.89 22.03 -14.19
CA LEU A 485 -6.08 20.71 -13.60
C LEU A 485 -7.16 20.75 -12.51
N PRO A 486 -8.42 20.44 -12.85
CA PRO A 486 -9.50 20.38 -11.87
C PRO A 486 -9.29 19.25 -10.84
N ARG A 487 -9.84 19.41 -9.63
CA ARG A 487 -9.67 18.46 -8.52
C ARG A 487 -10.06 17.04 -8.91
N GLU A 488 -11.20 16.86 -9.59
CA GLU A 488 -11.70 15.55 -9.99
C GLU A 488 -10.78 14.84 -10.98
N VAL A 489 -10.13 15.61 -11.86
CA VAL A 489 -9.16 15.09 -12.83
C VAL A 489 -7.84 14.71 -12.15
N SER A 490 -7.39 15.53 -11.18
CA SER A 490 -6.22 15.21 -10.37
C SER A 490 -6.44 13.96 -9.50
N ASP A 491 -7.63 13.82 -8.92
CA ASP A 491 -8.02 12.65 -8.14
C ASP A 491 -8.16 11.42 -9.04
N GLU A 492 -8.67 11.56 -10.26
CA GLU A 492 -8.70 10.46 -11.23
C GLU A 492 -7.28 9.98 -11.57
N TRP A 493 -6.35 10.91 -11.84
CA TRP A 493 -4.96 10.57 -12.13
C TRP A 493 -4.30 9.85 -10.96
N LYS A 494 -4.46 10.38 -9.73
CA LYS A 494 -4.04 9.68 -8.49
C LYS A 494 -4.66 8.29 -8.40
N GLY A 495 -5.95 8.15 -8.70
CA GLY A 495 -6.65 6.87 -8.69
C GLY A 495 -6.05 5.82 -9.62
N TRP A 496 -5.75 6.20 -10.86
CA TRP A 496 -5.11 5.29 -11.82
C TRP A 496 -3.71 4.86 -11.37
N MET A 497 -2.92 5.82 -10.89
CA MET A 497 -1.61 5.53 -10.32
C MET A 497 -1.73 4.59 -9.12
N GLN A 498 -2.70 4.81 -8.24
CA GLN A 498 -2.95 3.95 -7.10
C GLN A 498 -3.39 2.55 -7.51
N ALA A 499 -4.31 2.41 -8.48
CA ALA A 499 -4.74 1.13 -8.98
C ALA A 499 -3.57 0.33 -9.56
N LEU A 500 -2.68 0.98 -10.33
CA LEU A 500 -1.45 0.37 -10.85
C LEU A 500 -0.53 -0.06 -9.71
N VAL A 501 -0.24 0.81 -8.75
CA VAL A 501 0.59 0.47 -7.58
C VAL A 501 0.05 -0.75 -6.84
N LEU A 502 -1.26 -0.78 -6.60
CA LEU A 502 -1.94 -1.86 -5.90
C LEU A 502 -1.86 -3.19 -6.67
N MET A 503 -2.14 -3.18 -7.98
CA MET A 503 -2.07 -4.38 -8.83
C MET A 503 -0.64 -4.92 -8.97
N LEU A 504 0.33 -4.03 -9.24
CA LEU A 504 1.73 -4.40 -9.38
C LEU A 504 2.30 -4.91 -8.05
N SER A 505 1.93 -4.30 -6.92
CA SER A 505 2.39 -4.73 -5.60
C SER A 505 1.83 -6.08 -5.17
N PHE A 506 0.73 -6.54 -5.78
CA PHE A 506 0.16 -7.87 -5.56
C PHE A 506 0.94 -8.99 -6.28
N GLN A 507 1.79 -8.62 -7.24
CA GLN A 507 2.61 -9.53 -8.03
C GLN A 507 4.05 -9.57 -7.51
N GLU A 508 4.79 -10.62 -7.86
CA GLU A 508 6.23 -10.69 -7.62
C GLU A 508 6.99 -10.08 -8.79
N LEU A 509 7.43 -8.83 -8.61
CA LEU A 509 8.07 -8.01 -9.64
C LEU A 509 9.49 -7.55 -9.25
N SER A 510 10.08 -8.12 -8.19
CA SER A 510 11.41 -7.72 -7.71
C SER A 510 12.49 -7.82 -8.79
N ASP A 511 12.37 -8.86 -9.62
CA ASP A 511 13.37 -9.21 -10.63
C ASP A 511 13.02 -8.61 -12.01
N GLN A 512 12.01 -7.74 -12.07
CA GLN A 512 11.46 -7.19 -13.30
C GLN A 512 11.84 -5.70 -13.43
N PRO A 513 12.84 -5.34 -14.28
CA PRO A 513 13.29 -3.96 -14.43
C PRO A 513 12.19 -3.01 -14.90
N TRP A 514 11.28 -3.49 -15.77
CA TRP A 514 10.21 -2.68 -16.30
C TRP A 514 9.24 -2.18 -15.21
N ALA A 515 8.95 -3.02 -14.22
CA ALA A 515 8.04 -2.70 -13.14
C ALA A 515 8.66 -1.65 -12.21
N TYR A 516 9.95 -1.80 -11.90
CA TYR A 516 10.69 -0.81 -11.12
C TYR A 516 10.64 0.59 -11.75
N LYS A 517 10.95 0.69 -13.06
CA LYS A 517 10.90 1.96 -13.82
C LYS A 517 9.50 2.59 -13.78
N LEU A 518 8.46 1.77 -13.91
CA LEU A 518 7.07 2.21 -13.84
C LEU A 518 6.69 2.73 -12.44
N PHE A 519 7.08 2.02 -11.37
CA PHE A 519 6.87 2.49 -10.00
C PHE A 519 7.54 3.84 -9.74
N ARG A 520 8.75 4.04 -10.28
CA ARG A 520 9.47 5.31 -10.19
C ARG A 520 8.74 6.43 -10.91
N LEU A 521 8.31 6.21 -12.14
CA LEU A 521 7.54 7.20 -12.90
C LEU A 521 6.22 7.57 -12.20
N ILE A 522 5.53 6.59 -11.61
CA ILE A 522 4.32 6.84 -10.80
C ILE A 522 4.64 7.69 -9.57
N SER A 523 5.74 7.41 -8.88
CA SER A 523 6.17 8.18 -7.70
C SER A 523 6.49 9.64 -8.05
N ALA A 524 7.23 9.85 -9.14
CA ALA A 524 7.49 11.18 -9.71
C ALA A 524 6.19 11.93 -10.02
N ALA A 525 5.25 11.30 -10.73
CA ALA A 525 3.96 11.89 -11.07
C ALA A 525 3.13 12.26 -9.83
N TYR A 526 3.14 11.43 -8.78
CA TYR A 526 2.51 11.78 -7.52
C TYR A 526 3.13 13.01 -6.85
N LEU A 527 4.46 13.12 -6.83
CA LEU A 527 5.16 14.27 -6.27
C LEU A 527 4.89 15.55 -7.07
N PHE A 528 4.77 15.44 -8.40
CA PHE A 528 4.32 16.54 -9.24
C PHE A 528 2.93 17.04 -8.83
N ILE A 529 1.95 16.13 -8.71
CA ILE A 529 0.60 16.53 -8.30
C ILE A 529 0.62 17.12 -6.89
N CYS A 530 1.36 16.52 -5.95
CA CYS A 530 1.50 16.95 -4.56
C CYS A 530 2.17 18.33 -4.37
N THR A 531 3.03 18.74 -5.28
CA THR A 531 3.66 20.07 -5.23
C THR A 531 2.82 21.11 -5.96
N TYR A 532 2.25 20.71 -7.10
CA TYR A 532 1.47 21.56 -7.98
C TYR A 532 0.34 22.29 -7.24
N GLY A 533 -0.60 21.60 -6.64
CA GLY A 533 -1.74 22.31 -6.05
C GLY A 533 -1.47 22.87 -4.65
N HIS A 534 -0.37 22.55 -3.96
CA HIS A 534 -0.01 23.03 -2.63
C HIS A 534 0.57 24.40 -2.89
N ALA A 535 1.39 24.50 -3.93
CA ALA A 535 1.71 25.76 -4.56
C ALA A 535 0.45 26.52 -5.04
N MET A 536 -0.47 25.90 -5.80
CA MET A 536 -1.70 26.61 -6.23
C MET A 536 -2.56 27.11 -5.06
N TYR A 537 -2.69 26.32 -4.00
CA TYR A 537 -3.42 26.67 -2.79
C TYR A 537 -2.76 27.85 -2.11
N LEU A 538 -1.44 27.80 -1.88
CA LEU A 538 -0.68 28.88 -1.24
C LEU A 538 -0.70 30.18 -2.07
N LEU A 539 -0.60 30.09 -3.39
CA LEU A 539 -0.67 31.25 -4.30
C LEU A 539 -2.07 31.87 -4.36
N ARG A 540 -3.13 31.07 -4.23
CA ARG A 540 -4.53 31.56 -4.28
C ARG A 540 -5.04 32.06 -2.94
N THR A 541 -4.73 31.36 -1.86
CA THR A 541 -5.28 31.66 -0.52
C THR A 541 -4.36 32.55 0.30
N CYS A 542 -3.06 32.60 -0.03
CA CYS A 542 -2.03 33.25 0.78
C CYS A 542 -1.98 32.75 2.24
N ASP A 543 -2.48 31.54 2.53
CA ASP A 543 -2.43 30.94 3.86
C ASP A 543 -1.07 30.26 4.12
N TYR A 544 -0.11 31.06 4.59
CA TYR A 544 1.21 30.59 4.98
C TYR A 544 1.31 30.23 6.49
N SER A 545 0.19 29.90 7.14
CA SER A 545 0.15 29.64 8.59
C SER A 545 0.82 28.32 9.00
N LEU A 546 1.37 28.27 10.22
CA LEU A 546 1.87 27.02 10.82
C LEU A 546 0.73 26.01 11.08
N ARG A 547 -0.51 26.49 11.21
CA ARG A 547 -1.70 25.63 11.32
C ARG A 547 -1.90 24.80 10.05
N ARG A 548 -1.71 25.41 8.87
CA ARG A 548 -1.76 24.69 7.60
C ARG A 548 -0.68 23.61 7.53
N VAL A 549 0.56 23.96 7.90
CA VAL A 549 1.68 23.00 7.94
C VAL A 549 1.33 21.81 8.83
N ALA A 550 0.88 22.03 10.05
CA ALA A 550 0.50 20.96 10.97
C ALA A 550 -0.66 20.10 10.45
N THR A 551 -1.63 20.69 9.74
CA THR A 551 -2.75 19.96 9.13
C THR A 551 -2.28 19.01 8.04
N VAL A 552 -1.44 19.48 7.12
CA VAL A 552 -0.92 18.67 6.00
C VAL A 552 -0.01 17.56 6.55
N VAL A 553 0.88 17.91 7.46
CA VAL A 553 1.82 16.99 8.07
C VAL A 553 1.09 15.90 8.88
N TRP A 554 0.03 16.25 9.61
CA TRP A 554 -0.85 15.27 10.27
C TRP A 554 -1.51 14.34 9.24
N ARG A 555 -2.10 14.92 8.18
CA ARG A 555 -2.83 14.18 7.15
C ARG A 555 -1.97 13.11 6.49
N LEU A 556 -0.69 13.42 6.23
CA LEU A 556 0.27 12.54 5.57
C LEU A 556 0.85 11.47 6.50
N ASN A 557 1.12 11.81 7.77
CA ASN A 557 1.98 10.97 8.61
C ASN A 557 1.29 10.29 9.79
N ALA A 558 0.09 10.72 10.20
CA ALA A 558 -0.54 10.17 11.41
C ALA A 558 -0.87 8.67 11.29
N LEU A 559 -1.50 8.25 10.19
CA LEU A 559 -1.83 6.84 9.97
C LEU A 559 -0.59 5.93 9.87
N PRO A 560 0.40 6.18 8.97
CA PRO A 560 1.57 5.32 8.87
C PRO A 560 2.36 5.25 10.18
N PHE A 561 2.44 6.36 10.94
CA PHE A 561 3.07 6.37 12.24
C PHE A 561 2.39 5.43 13.25
N ILE A 562 1.07 5.54 13.41
CA ILE A 562 0.32 4.74 14.38
C ILE A 562 0.40 3.25 14.01
N VAL A 563 0.32 2.92 12.71
CA VAL A 563 0.45 1.54 12.23
C VAL A 563 1.87 1.02 12.49
N SER A 564 2.93 1.78 12.15
CA SER A 564 4.32 1.40 12.42
C SER A 564 4.58 1.17 13.90
N MET A 565 4.07 2.05 14.77
CA MET A 565 4.17 1.90 16.22
C MET A 565 3.48 0.63 16.73
N ALA A 566 2.25 0.34 16.25
CA ALA A 566 1.49 -0.83 16.69
C ALA A 566 2.11 -2.15 16.20
N VAL A 567 2.49 -2.22 14.93
CA VAL A 567 3.03 -3.44 14.30
C VAL A 567 4.52 -3.64 14.62
N GLY A 568 5.26 -2.54 14.81
CA GLY A 568 6.72 -2.55 14.92
C GLY A 568 7.43 -2.74 13.58
N SER A 569 6.80 -2.30 12.50
CA SER A 569 7.39 -2.29 11.15
C SER A 569 8.46 -1.20 11.04
N ASP A 570 9.40 -1.41 10.13
CA ASP A 570 10.38 -0.39 9.77
C ASP A 570 9.66 0.82 9.17
N GLY A 571 10.03 2.03 9.60
CA GLY A 571 9.52 3.27 9.06
C GLY A 571 9.76 3.38 7.55
N THR A 572 10.83 2.78 6.99
CA THR A 572 11.10 2.82 5.54
C THR A 572 9.98 2.24 4.69
N LEU A 573 9.17 1.36 5.27
CA LEU A 573 8.04 0.72 4.61
C LEU A 573 7.13 1.76 3.92
N TYR A 574 6.84 2.90 4.56
CA TYR A 574 5.99 3.94 3.97
C TYR A 574 6.80 5.13 3.44
N HIS A 575 7.57 4.91 2.37
CA HIS A 575 8.40 5.95 1.75
C HIS A 575 7.62 7.15 1.20
N PHE A 576 6.43 6.93 0.62
CA PHE A 576 5.67 8.01 -0.03
C PHE A 576 5.26 9.15 0.93
N PRO A 577 4.66 8.88 2.12
CA PRO A 577 4.39 9.91 3.13
C PRO A 577 5.60 10.79 3.48
N ARG A 578 6.79 10.19 3.61
CA ARG A 578 8.04 10.90 3.90
C ARG A 578 8.43 11.86 2.78
N LEU A 579 8.46 11.34 1.56
CA LEU A 579 8.78 12.11 0.36
C LEU A 579 7.79 13.28 0.20
N ALA A 580 6.49 13.01 0.30
CA ALA A 580 5.45 14.04 0.18
C ALA A 580 5.59 15.13 1.25
N SER A 581 5.89 14.76 2.50
CA SER A 581 6.09 15.71 3.59
C SER A 581 7.30 16.60 3.34
N PHE A 582 8.44 16.02 2.96
CA PHE A 582 9.67 16.76 2.64
C PHE A 582 9.42 17.77 1.51
N TRP A 583 8.85 17.32 0.39
CA TRP A 583 8.62 18.19 -0.77
C TRP A 583 7.52 19.24 -0.53
N PHE A 584 6.54 18.96 0.33
CA PHE A 584 5.61 19.96 0.83
C PHE A 584 6.34 21.06 1.62
N PHE A 585 7.26 20.71 2.51
CA PHE A 585 8.05 21.69 3.27
C PHE A 585 8.91 22.57 2.35
N ILE A 586 9.58 21.99 1.36
CA ILE A 586 10.34 22.75 0.35
C ILE A 586 9.43 23.71 -0.42
N THR A 587 8.25 23.24 -0.85
CA THR A 587 7.26 24.06 -1.55
C THR A 587 6.77 25.23 -0.68
N TRP A 588 6.42 24.93 0.58
CA TRP A 588 5.97 25.93 1.54
C TRP A 588 7.06 26.97 1.82
N LEU A 589 8.31 26.54 2.06
CA LEU A 589 9.43 27.44 2.35
C LEU A 589 9.71 28.37 1.17
N THR A 590 9.75 27.83 -0.05
CA THR A 590 10.01 28.59 -1.29
C THR A 590 8.99 29.72 -1.48
N LEU A 591 7.71 29.44 -1.22
CA LEU A 591 6.65 30.44 -1.35
C LEU A 591 6.52 31.35 -0.12
N ARG A 592 6.87 30.87 1.08
CA ARG A 592 6.81 31.63 2.34
C ARG A 592 7.85 32.75 2.42
N ILE A 593 9.06 32.53 1.91
CA ILE A 593 10.17 33.49 1.99
C ILE A 593 9.80 34.74 1.20
N GLY A 594 9.65 35.89 1.86
CA GLY A 594 9.34 37.18 1.22
C GLY A 594 8.03 37.21 0.42
N TRP A 595 7.01 36.45 0.84
CA TRP A 595 5.74 36.29 0.12
C TRP A 595 5.03 37.61 -0.25
N ARG A 596 5.08 38.64 0.63
CA ARG A 596 4.43 39.94 0.40
C ARG A 596 5.03 40.72 -0.77
N ARG A 597 6.35 40.61 -0.98
CA ARG A 597 7.09 41.44 -1.95
C ARG A 597 7.42 40.69 -3.23
N PHE A 598 7.74 39.41 -3.11
CA PHE A 598 8.36 38.65 -4.21
C PHE A 598 7.39 37.72 -4.94
N ASN A 599 6.21 37.39 -4.38
CA ASN A 599 5.26 36.50 -5.05
C ASN A 599 4.33 37.22 -6.04
N GLY A 600 4.34 38.56 -6.07
CA GLY A 600 3.57 39.35 -7.03
C GLY A 600 4.15 39.33 -8.45
N SER A 601 5.48 39.24 -8.58
CA SER A 601 6.19 39.23 -9.85
C SER A 601 6.47 37.79 -10.33
N PRO A 602 6.03 37.40 -11.54
CA PRO A 602 6.21 36.04 -12.03
C PRO A 602 7.68 35.68 -12.28
N SER A 603 8.53 36.63 -12.72
CA SER A 603 9.96 36.37 -12.93
C SER A 603 10.68 36.06 -11.62
N ILE A 604 10.35 36.78 -10.53
CA ILE A 604 10.96 36.55 -9.21
C ILE A 604 10.50 35.20 -8.65
N LEU A 605 9.23 34.83 -8.85
CA LEU A 605 8.74 33.50 -8.49
C LEU A 605 9.49 32.39 -9.24
N ILE A 606 9.66 32.50 -10.56
CA ILE A 606 10.41 31.52 -11.34
C ILE A 606 11.87 31.44 -10.86
N LEU A 607 12.52 32.58 -10.59
CA LEU A 607 13.87 32.62 -10.04
C LEU A 607 13.96 31.91 -8.68
N LYS A 608 12.95 32.06 -7.82
CA LYS A 608 12.87 31.31 -6.56
C LYS A 608 12.75 29.81 -6.76
N VAL A 609 12.01 29.35 -7.77
CA VAL A 609 11.91 27.92 -8.11
C VAL A 609 13.28 27.39 -8.52
N PHE A 610 14.00 28.09 -9.40
CA PHE A 610 15.37 27.70 -9.78
C PHE A 610 16.36 27.75 -8.62
N ALA A 611 16.27 28.77 -7.76
CA ALA A 611 17.07 28.86 -6.55
C ALA A 611 16.78 27.71 -5.58
N ALA A 612 15.52 27.32 -5.41
CA ALA A 612 15.13 26.16 -4.62
C ALA A 612 15.66 24.85 -5.22
N ALA A 613 15.60 24.69 -6.55
CA ALA A 613 16.16 23.53 -7.26
C ALA A 613 17.67 23.41 -7.06
N PHE A 614 18.40 24.53 -7.21
CA PHE A 614 19.83 24.60 -6.94
C PHE A 614 20.14 24.24 -5.49
N PHE A 615 19.44 24.87 -4.53
CA PHE A 615 19.61 24.59 -3.10
C PHE A 615 19.37 23.11 -2.77
N THR A 616 18.30 22.49 -3.25
CA THR A 616 18.05 21.07 -3.01
C THR A 616 19.11 20.17 -3.66
N THR A 617 19.67 20.57 -4.80
CA THR A 617 20.76 19.82 -5.45
C THR A 617 22.05 19.86 -4.63
N VAL A 618 22.39 21.03 -4.11
CA VAL A 618 23.53 21.19 -3.19
C VAL A 618 23.30 20.40 -1.90
N LEU A 619 22.09 20.48 -1.33
CA LEU A 619 21.71 19.73 -0.14
C LEU A 619 21.95 18.23 -0.33
N PHE A 620 21.52 17.67 -1.47
CA PHE A 620 21.68 16.24 -1.78
C PHE A 620 23.08 15.84 -2.21
N SER A 621 23.96 16.80 -2.52
CA SER A 621 25.37 16.51 -2.81
C SER A 621 26.18 16.26 -1.54
N SER A 622 25.64 16.61 -0.36
CA SER A 622 26.31 16.49 0.92
C SER A 622 25.62 15.47 1.84
N ARG A 623 26.38 14.54 2.41
CA ARG A 623 25.89 13.60 3.45
C ARG A 623 25.80 14.24 4.83
N ALA A 624 26.57 15.31 5.08
CA ALA A 624 26.70 15.98 6.37
C ALA A 624 25.36 16.40 7.04
N PRO A 625 24.41 17.07 6.36
CA PRO A 625 23.17 17.52 7.00
C PRO A 625 22.28 16.35 7.46
N PHE A 626 22.19 15.30 6.65
CA PHE A 626 21.43 14.09 6.99
C PHE A 626 22.11 13.30 8.10
N GLY A 627 23.44 13.17 8.08
CA GLY A 627 24.19 12.54 9.16
C GLY A 627 24.08 13.30 10.49
N PHE A 628 24.12 14.64 10.45
CA PHE A 628 23.90 15.47 11.64
C PHE A 628 22.49 15.29 12.20
N LEU A 629 21.47 15.28 11.34
CA LEU A 629 20.09 15.00 11.74
C LEU A 629 19.97 13.63 12.42
N GLY A 630 20.60 12.60 11.86
CA GLY A 630 20.66 11.27 12.47
C GLY A 630 21.26 11.27 13.88
N ARG A 631 22.36 12.02 14.09
CA ARG A 631 22.97 12.18 15.42
C ARG A 631 22.03 12.87 16.40
N VAL A 632 21.38 13.95 15.99
CA VAL A 632 20.41 14.66 16.84
C VAL A 632 19.26 13.74 17.24
N LEU A 633 18.71 12.98 16.28
CA LEU A 633 17.63 12.02 16.57
C LEU A 633 18.08 10.93 17.54
N ALA A 634 19.27 10.37 17.35
CA ALA A 634 19.84 9.38 18.25
C ALA A 634 20.01 9.91 19.68
N THR A 635 20.35 11.20 19.85
CA THR A 635 20.45 11.82 21.18
C THR A 635 19.07 12.08 21.82
N MET A 636 18.05 12.43 21.03
CA MET A 636 16.71 12.73 21.54
C MET A 636 15.91 11.48 21.88
N ALA A 637 16.15 10.37 21.17
CA ALA A 637 15.44 9.11 21.36
C ALA A 637 16.40 7.93 21.15
N PRO A 638 17.00 7.40 22.24
CA PRO A 638 17.87 6.23 22.18
C PRO A 638 17.10 5.02 21.64
N GLY A 639 17.59 4.43 20.54
CA GLY A 639 16.96 3.28 19.89
C GLY A 639 16.20 3.58 18.60
N ILE A 640 16.33 4.79 18.04
CA ILE A 640 16.02 5.07 16.63
C ILE A 640 17.26 4.73 15.80
N ILE A 641 17.20 3.73 14.92
CA ILE A 641 18.21 3.56 13.88
C ILE A 641 17.92 4.61 12.80
N TYR A 642 18.92 5.31 12.26
CA TYR A 642 18.71 6.26 11.15
C TYR A 642 19.77 6.03 10.08
N ASN A 643 19.34 5.63 8.87
CA ASN A 643 20.25 5.46 7.74
C ASN A 643 20.19 6.68 6.81
N ALA A 644 21.20 7.55 6.95
CA ALA A 644 21.34 8.76 6.13
C ALA A 644 21.45 8.47 4.63
N ASP A 645 22.08 7.36 4.25
CA ASP A 645 22.31 7.01 2.84
C ASP A 645 21.01 6.62 2.15
N VAL A 646 20.16 5.84 2.84
CA VAL A 646 18.83 5.45 2.33
C VAL A 646 17.93 6.67 2.17
N VAL A 647 17.88 7.54 3.18
CA VAL A 647 17.06 8.77 3.13
C VAL A 647 17.54 9.71 2.02
N LEU A 648 18.86 9.91 1.92
CA LEU A 648 19.45 10.75 0.88
C LEU A 648 19.11 10.22 -0.52
N TRP A 649 19.31 8.92 -0.72
CA TRP A 649 18.98 8.27 -1.98
C TRP A 649 17.50 8.46 -2.32
N GLU A 650 16.58 8.14 -1.41
CA GLU A 650 15.13 8.31 -1.63
C GLU A 650 14.75 9.73 -2.03
N LEU A 651 15.28 10.76 -1.34
CA LEU A 651 14.97 12.16 -1.62
C LEU A 651 15.58 12.65 -2.95
N SER A 652 16.74 12.10 -3.35
CA SER A 652 17.47 12.53 -4.55
C SER A 652 16.87 12.03 -5.87
N MET A 653 16.18 10.88 -5.85
CA MET A 653 15.68 10.19 -7.05
C MET A 653 14.72 11.03 -7.89
N ASP A 654 13.79 11.73 -7.24
CA ASP A 654 12.74 12.51 -7.92
C ASP A 654 13.01 14.02 -7.89
N ARG A 655 14.23 14.47 -7.60
CA ARG A 655 14.52 15.85 -7.15
C ARG A 655 14.05 17.00 -8.03
N PHE A 656 13.87 16.82 -9.33
CA PHE A 656 13.48 17.89 -10.25
C PHE A 656 11.96 17.98 -10.50
N VAL A 657 11.25 16.86 -10.36
CA VAL A 657 9.81 16.76 -10.65
C VAL A 657 8.94 17.61 -9.68
N PRO A 658 9.22 17.67 -8.37
CA PRO A 658 8.58 18.59 -7.44
C PRO A 658 8.70 20.07 -7.85
N HIS A 659 9.87 20.49 -8.31
CA HIS A 659 10.11 21.85 -8.78
C HIS A 659 9.35 22.13 -10.08
N LEU A 660 9.22 21.13 -10.95
CA LEU A 660 8.38 21.19 -12.14
C LEU A 660 6.90 21.38 -11.78
N GLY A 661 6.39 20.68 -10.75
CA GLY A 661 5.03 20.87 -10.24
C GLY A 661 4.80 22.28 -9.72
N LEU A 662 5.73 22.81 -8.93
CA LEU A 662 5.72 24.20 -8.45
C LEU A 662 5.76 25.21 -9.61
N LEU A 663 6.59 24.98 -10.64
CA LEU A 663 6.66 25.84 -11.82
C LEU A 663 5.32 25.84 -12.58
N PHE A 664 4.73 24.66 -12.82
CA PHE A 664 3.42 24.52 -13.45
C PHE A 664 2.32 25.25 -12.67
N ALA A 665 2.40 25.23 -11.34
CA ALA A 665 1.47 25.97 -10.48
C ALA A 665 1.62 27.49 -10.67
N VAL A 666 2.85 28.02 -10.67
CA VAL A 666 3.11 29.44 -10.93
C VAL A 666 2.56 29.85 -12.30
N LEU A 667 2.91 29.12 -13.36
CA LEU A 667 2.46 29.41 -14.73
C LEU A 667 0.94 29.35 -14.85
N THR A 668 0.31 28.32 -14.28
CA THR A 668 -1.14 28.16 -14.28
C THR A 668 -1.85 29.26 -13.50
N TYR A 669 -1.31 29.64 -12.34
CA TYR A 669 -1.85 30.73 -11.54
C TYR A 669 -1.84 32.04 -12.34
N ARG A 670 -0.70 32.39 -12.97
CA ARG A 670 -0.58 33.58 -13.82
C ARG A 670 -1.50 33.53 -15.03
N ALA A 671 -1.59 32.38 -15.71
CA ALA A 671 -2.49 32.20 -16.83
C ALA A 671 -3.97 32.46 -16.45
N ASN A 672 -4.39 32.01 -15.26
CA ASN A 672 -5.74 32.28 -14.76
C ASN A 672 -5.96 33.76 -14.44
N VAL A 673 -4.97 34.44 -13.87
CA VAL A 673 -5.02 35.89 -13.60
C VAL A 673 -5.20 36.68 -14.90
N ILE A 674 -4.40 36.37 -15.94
CA ILE A 674 -4.49 37.03 -17.26
C ILE A 674 -5.86 36.77 -17.91
N LYS A 675 -6.32 35.52 -17.92
CA LYS A 675 -7.65 35.15 -18.46
C LYS A 675 -8.79 35.91 -17.78
N LEU A 676 -8.76 36.00 -16.45
CA LEU A 676 -9.77 36.71 -15.67
C LEU A 676 -9.75 38.21 -15.93
N ALA A 677 -8.57 38.81 -16.02
CA ALA A 677 -8.41 40.23 -16.34
C ALA A 677 -8.94 40.56 -17.74
N TYR A 678 -8.59 39.74 -18.73
CA TYR A 678 -9.08 39.89 -20.10
C TYR A 678 -10.60 39.72 -20.20
N ALA A 679 -11.18 38.71 -19.54
CA ALA A 679 -12.63 38.50 -19.52
C ALA A 679 -13.38 39.67 -18.87
N ARG A 680 -12.87 40.21 -17.74
CA ARG A 680 -13.45 41.40 -17.10
C ARG A 680 -13.41 42.61 -18.01
N ARG A 681 -12.31 42.84 -18.73
CA ARG A 681 -12.18 43.92 -19.71
C ARG A 681 -13.19 43.77 -20.85
N GLN A 682 -13.36 42.56 -21.39
CA GLN A 682 -14.36 42.31 -22.44
C GLN A 682 -15.79 42.60 -21.99
N VAL A 683 -16.14 42.21 -20.75
CA VAL A 683 -17.47 42.47 -20.17
C VAL A 683 -17.69 43.97 -19.95
N ALA A 684 -16.67 44.68 -19.43
CA ALA A 684 -16.72 46.13 -19.27
C ALA A 684 -16.92 46.83 -20.63
N GLN A 685 -16.21 46.38 -21.67
CA GLN A 685 -16.38 46.90 -23.03
C GLN A 685 -17.77 46.58 -23.63
N ALA A 686 -18.33 45.41 -23.34
CA ALA A 686 -19.68 45.04 -23.78
C ALA A 686 -20.75 45.93 -23.13
N HIS A 687 -20.64 46.23 -21.83
CA HIS A 687 -21.53 47.17 -21.15
C HIS A 687 -21.46 48.59 -21.71
N ILE A 688 -20.28 49.04 -22.14
CA ILE A 688 -20.11 50.35 -22.80
C ILE A 688 -20.78 50.38 -24.19
N ARG A 689 -20.86 49.23 -24.90
CA ARG A 689 -21.45 49.14 -26.24
C ARG A 689 -22.98 49.01 -26.25
N SER A 690 -23.59 48.53 -25.16
CA SER A 690 -25.06 48.40 -25.03
C SER A 690 -25.52 48.80 -23.62
N PRO A 691 -25.84 50.09 -23.37
CA PRO A 691 -26.43 50.52 -22.12
C PRO A 691 -27.80 49.84 -21.90
N LEU A 692 -28.13 49.54 -20.65
CA LEU A 692 -29.43 48.96 -20.30
C LEU A 692 -30.58 49.92 -20.69
N PRO A 693 -31.79 49.40 -21.03
CA PRO A 693 -32.94 50.25 -21.31
C PRO A 693 -33.26 51.12 -20.08
N GLY A 694 -33.19 52.45 -20.23
CA GLY A 694 -33.52 53.41 -19.16
C GLY A 694 -32.34 54.14 -18.52
N THR A 695 -31.08 53.89 -18.91
CA THR A 695 -29.97 54.77 -18.52
C THR A 695 -30.05 56.10 -19.29
N PRO A 696 -30.07 57.27 -18.63
CA PRO A 696 -30.14 58.56 -19.33
C PRO A 696 -28.96 58.71 -20.27
N MET A 697 -29.24 59.00 -21.55
CA MET A 697 -28.20 59.39 -22.50
C MET A 697 -27.53 60.66 -21.98
N SER A 698 -26.21 60.63 -21.92
CA SER A 698 -25.35 61.76 -21.58
C SER A 698 -25.74 63.04 -22.33
N VAL A 699 -25.71 64.15 -21.60
CA VAL A 699 -25.89 65.54 -22.06
C VAL A 699 -25.12 65.81 -23.38
N PRO A 700 -25.70 66.54 -24.35
CA PRO A 700 -24.99 66.91 -25.57
C PRO A 700 -23.84 67.87 -25.24
N GLY A 701 -22.59 67.47 -25.49
CA GLY A 701 -21.41 68.33 -25.30
C GLY A 701 -20.18 67.64 -24.71
N GLN A 702 -20.30 66.44 -24.14
CA GLN A 702 -19.11 65.67 -23.72
C GLN A 702 -18.48 64.94 -24.92
N PRO A 703 -17.14 64.98 -25.07
CA PRO A 703 -16.47 64.17 -26.09
C PRO A 703 -16.79 62.70 -25.84
N ARG A 704 -17.41 62.04 -26.82
CA ARG A 704 -17.54 60.57 -26.81
C ARG A 704 -16.15 59.99 -26.52
N PRO A 705 -15.99 59.11 -25.52
CA PRO A 705 -14.71 58.44 -25.33
C PRO A 705 -14.38 57.75 -26.65
N LYS A 706 -13.21 58.09 -27.23
CA LYS A 706 -12.74 57.47 -28.47
C LYS A 706 -12.75 55.97 -28.25
N LEU A 707 -13.70 55.27 -28.88
CA LEU A 707 -13.71 53.82 -28.98
C LEU A 707 -12.46 53.45 -29.80
N LEU A 708 -11.37 53.17 -29.10
CA LEU A 708 -10.20 52.52 -29.68
C LEU A 708 -10.70 51.19 -30.27
N ARG A 709 -10.89 51.20 -31.59
CA ARG A 709 -11.01 49.98 -32.39
C ARG A 709 -9.67 49.28 -32.25
N GLU A 710 -9.55 48.39 -31.26
CA GLU A 710 -8.34 47.62 -31.00
C GLU A 710 -7.97 46.82 -32.26
N ARG A 711 -7.05 47.36 -33.05
CA ARG A 711 -6.38 46.70 -34.18
C ARG A 711 -5.09 46.00 -33.74
N GLY A 712 -4.92 45.75 -32.44
CA GLY A 712 -3.75 45.09 -31.87
C GLY A 712 -3.96 43.58 -31.68
N PRO A 713 -2.89 42.78 -31.61
CA PRO A 713 -2.98 41.35 -31.35
C PRO A 713 -3.69 41.07 -30.01
N PRO A 714 -4.54 40.04 -29.91
CA PRO A 714 -5.31 39.67 -28.71
C PRO A 714 -4.43 39.50 -27.46
N ALA A 715 -3.18 39.05 -27.60
CA ALA A 715 -2.22 38.94 -26.51
C ALA A 715 -1.86 40.31 -25.89
N ALA A 716 -1.71 41.36 -26.71
CA ALA A 716 -1.42 42.71 -26.23
C ALA A 716 -2.62 43.32 -25.47
N ALA A 717 -3.84 43.06 -25.96
CA ALA A 717 -5.06 43.48 -25.27
C ALA A 717 -5.24 42.76 -23.92
N ALA A 718 -4.94 41.45 -23.87
CA ALA A 718 -4.93 40.67 -22.63
C ALA A 718 -3.87 41.19 -21.63
N MET A 719 -2.70 41.60 -22.11
CA MET A 719 -1.66 42.14 -21.25
C MET A 719 -1.98 43.50 -20.68
N ALA A 720 -2.51 44.38 -21.52
CA ALA A 720 -3.04 45.67 -21.08
C ALA A 720 -4.20 45.49 -20.08
N ALA A 721 -5.01 44.43 -20.21
CA ALA A 721 -6.07 44.11 -19.24
C ALA A 721 -5.51 43.66 -17.89
N ALA A 722 -4.43 42.88 -17.90
CA ALA A 722 -3.80 42.33 -16.70
C ALA A 722 -2.90 43.34 -15.95
N GLY A 723 -2.64 44.53 -16.54
CA GLY A 723 -1.79 45.55 -15.92
C GLY A 723 -0.35 45.09 -15.69
N SER A 724 0.17 44.20 -16.55
CA SER A 724 1.51 43.64 -16.41
C SER A 724 2.33 43.88 -17.69
N ASN A 725 3.55 44.36 -17.50
CA ASN A 725 4.57 44.51 -18.56
C ASN A 725 5.66 43.43 -18.45
N ASN A 726 5.40 42.33 -17.74
CA ASN A 726 6.40 41.27 -17.53
C ASN A 726 6.52 40.37 -18.77
N THR A 727 7.75 40.04 -19.16
CA THR A 727 8.05 39.14 -20.30
C THR A 727 7.43 37.75 -20.16
N VAL A 728 7.33 37.22 -18.93
CA VAL A 728 6.72 35.91 -18.65
C VAL A 728 5.22 35.95 -18.88
N ASP A 729 4.55 37.00 -18.38
CA ASP A 729 3.12 37.14 -18.62
C ASP A 729 2.83 37.41 -20.09
N TRP A 730 3.72 38.14 -20.79
CA TRP A 730 3.60 38.38 -22.22
C TRP A 730 3.72 37.08 -23.02
N ALA A 731 4.72 36.25 -22.72
CA ALA A 731 4.86 34.92 -23.32
C ALA A 731 3.63 34.03 -23.04
N LEU A 732 3.12 34.06 -21.80
CA LEU A 732 1.88 33.35 -21.44
C LEU A 732 0.66 33.88 -22.19
N ALA A 733 0.52 35.20 -22.34
CA ALA A 733 -0.60 35.80 -23.07
C ALA A 733 -0.58 35.41 -24.54
N SER A 734 0.60 35.43 -25.18
CA SER A 734 0.81 34.97 -26.55
C SER A 734 0.49 33.48 -26.73
N PHE A 735 0.74 32.66 -25.70
CA PHE A 735 0.33 31.25 -25.70
C PHE A 735 -1.18 31.07 -25.48
N LEU A 736 -1.78 31.79 -24.53
CA LEU A 736 -3.20 31.61 -24.17
C LEU A 736 -4.16 32.17 -25.22
N PHE A 737 -3.72 33.17 -25.98
CA PHE A 737 -4.47 33.83 -27.04
C PHE A 737 -3.62 33.86 -28.32
N PRO A 738 -3.41 32.68 -28.96
CA PRO A 738 -2.56 32.60 -30.13
C PRO A 738 -3.18 33.33 -31.32
N ASP A 739 -2.36 34.07 -32.06
CA ASP A 739 -2.73 34.67 -33.33
C ASP A 739 -2.94 33.59 -34.40
N GLU A 740 -3.56 33.94 -35.54
CA GLU A 740 -3.84 32.99 -36.65
C GLU A 740 -2.58 32.25 -37.14
N ALA A 741 -1.39 32.82 -36.95
CA ALA A 741 -0.11 32.20 -37.29
C ALA A 741 0.35 31.07 -36.34
N LEU A 742 -0.04 31.08 -35.06
CA LEU A 742 0.36 30.07 -34.07
C LEU A 742 -0.65 28.90 -33.95
N ALA A 743 -1.90 29.12 -34.35
CA ALA A 743 -2.97 28.11 -34.32
C ALA A 743 -2.61 26.75 -34.98
N PRO A 744 -1.93 26.69 -36.15
CA PRO A 744 -1.60 25.40 -36.79
C PRO A 744 -0.49 24.59 -36.10
N ILE A 745 0.29 25.19 -35.20
CA ILE A 745 1.42 24.53 -34.51
C ILE A 745 0.95 23.67 -33.33
N TYR A 746 -0.17 24.04 -32.70
CA TYR A 746 -0.77 23.35 -31.56
C TYR A 746 -1.05 21.85 -31.77
N PRO A 747 -1.66 21.39 -32.88
CA PRO A 747 -1.86 19.96 -33.11
C PRO A 747 -0.54 19.20 -33.26
N GLY A 748 0.50 19.81 -33.84
CA GLY A 748 1.84 19.23 -33.92
C GLY A 748 2.50 19.05 -32.55
N LEU A 749 2.41 20.07 -31.68
CA LEU A 749 2.87 19.98 -30.29
C LEU A 749 2.08 18.93 -29.48
N LEU A 750 0.78 18.80 -29.73
CA LEU A 750 -0.06 17.77 -29.12
C LEU A 750 0.35 16.37 -29.58
N ALA A 751 0.62 16.18 -30.87
CA ALA A 751 1.08 14.90 -31.42
C ALA A 751 2.45 14.50 -30.85
N LEU A 752 3.39 15.44 -30.75
CA LEU A 752 4.69 15.22 -30.11
C LEU A 752 4.55 14.87 -28.62
N ALA A 753 3.63 15.53 -27.91
CA ALA A 753 3.30 15.17 -26.53
C ALA A 753 2.69 13.75 -26.43
N PHE A 754 1.78 13.37 -27.33
CA PHE A 754 1.23 12.00 -27.34
C PHE A 754 2.29 10.92 -27.60
N LEU A 755 3.30 11.21 -28.42
CA LEU A 755 4.39 10.27 -28.72
C LEU A 755 5.45 10.18 -27.62
N ASN A 756 5.61 11.20 -26.77
CA ASN A 756 6.66 11.24 -25.75
C ASN A 756 6.54 10.14 -24.68
N ILE A 757 5.32 9.80 -24.24
CA ILE A 757 5.12 8.74 -23.23
C ILE A 757 5.46 7.35 -23.81
N PRO A 758 4.93 6.93 -24.98
CA PRO A 758 5.37 5.70 -25.64
C PRO A 758 6.87 5.66 -25.92
N LEU A 759 7.46 6.76 -26.41
CA LEU A 759 8.90 6.86 -26.66
C LEU A 759 9.72 6.69 -25.39
N PHE A 760 9.32 7.29 -24.28
CA PHE A 760 9.97 7.09 -22.98
C PHE A 760 10.00 5.60 -22.59
N PHE A 761 8.89 4.89 -22.73
CA PHE A 761 8.87 3.45 -22.43
C PHE A 761 9.63 2.65 -23.48
N LEU A 762 9.57 3.01 -24.76
CA LEU A 762 10.29 2.33 -25.82
C LEU A 762 11.81 2.43 -25.59
N GLU A 763 12.32 3.64 -25.36
CA GLU A 763 13.74 3.90 -25.11
C GLU A 763 14.19 3.24 -23.80
N THR A 764 13.45 3.42 -22.71
CA THR A 764 13.86 2.88 -21.41
C THR A 764 13.73 1.36 -21.32
N GLN A 765 12.91 0.70 -22.15
CA GLN A 765 12.75 -0.76 -22.13
C GLN A 765 13.54 -1.48 -23.23
N LEU A 766 13.65 -0.92 -24.44
CA LEU A 766 14.32 -1.55 -25.57
C LEU A 766 15.81 -1.25 -25.67
N SER A 767 16.35 -0.23 -24.98
CA SER A 767 17.79 -0.02 -24.99
C SER A 767 18.47 -1.25 -24.36
N SER A 768 19.24 -1.99 -25.15
CA SER A 768 20.05 -3.09 -24.64
C SER A 768 21.14 -2.54 -23.70
N GLY A 769 21.24 -3.12 -22.49
CA GLY A 769 22.29 -2.82 -21.52
C GLY A 769 21.99 -1.66 -20.56
N TRP A 770 21.93 -0.41 -21.05
CA TRP A 770 22.05 0.78 -20.19
C TRP A 770 20.91 0.96 -19.19
N PHE A 771 19.66 0.82 -19.62
CA PHE A 771 18.51 0.96 -18.73
C PHE A 771 18.10 -0.36 -18.06
N GLN A 772 18.77 -1.48 -18.31
CA GLN A 772 18.50 -2.74 -17.60
C GLN A 772 19.25 -2.81 -16.26
N ASP A 773 20.39 -2.14 -16.16
CA ASP A 773 21.07 -1.91 -14.89
C ASP A 773 20.30 -0.86 -14.06
N ARG A 774 19.94 -1.26 -12.84
CA ARG A 774 19.22 -0.41 -11.90
C ARG A 774 20.04 0.82 -11.48
N ALA A 775 21.35 0.67 -11.29
CA ALA A 775 22.20 1.76 -10.85
C ALA A 775 22.33 2.86 -11.93
N LEU A 776 22.48 2.44 -13.19
CA LEU A 776 22.52 3.37 -14.33
C LEU A 776 21.18 4.07 -14.53
N TYR A 777 20.05 3.34 -14.44
CA TYR A 777 18.73 3.95 -14.51
C TYR A 777 18.52 4.96 -13.38
N ASP A 778 18.92 4.62 -12.15
CA ASP A 778 18.75 5.48 -10.98
C ASP A 778 19.53 6.81 -11.12
N ALA A 779 20.70 6.79 -11.77
CA ALA A 779 21.48 8.00 -12.05
C ALA A 779 20.78 8.95 -13.05
N VAL A 780 20.10 8.40 -14.06
CA VAL A 780 19.49 9.18 -15.15
C VAL A 780 18.02 9.55 -14.86
N HIS A 781 17.30 8.74 -14.08
CA HIS A 781 15.89 8.90 -13.75
C HIS A 781 15.48 10.33 -13.30
N PRO A 782 16.23 11.03 -12.42
CA PRO A 782 15.86 12.38 -11.99
C PRO A 782 15.70 13.37 -13.16
N TYR A 783 16.47 13.18 -14.23
CA TYR A 783 16.52 14.08 -15.38
C TYR A 783 15.47 13.73 -16.42
N ILE A 784 15.23 12.44 -16.67
CA ILE A 784 14.32 11.97 -17.74
C ILE A 784 12.87 11.89 -17.29
N SER A 785 12.57 11.75 -15.99
CA SER A 785 11.20 11.58 -15.47
C SER A 785 10.32 12.83 -15.63
N CYS A 786 10.92 14.03 -15.71
CA CYS A 786 10.19 15.28 -15.92
C CYS A 786 9.40 15.30 -17.25
N ALA A 787 9.96 14.73 -18.32
CA ALA A 787 9.37 14.77 -19.66
C ALA A 787 8.01 14.04 -19.76
N PRO A 788 7.89 12.75 -19.39
CA PRO A 788 6.60 12.05 -19.44
C PRO A 788 5.58 12.63 -18.45
N VAL A 789 6.01 13.12 -17.28
CA VAL A 789 5.10 13.73 -16.28
C VAL A 789 4.53 15.06 -16.78
N ALA A 790 5.37 15.97 -17.28
CA ALA A 790 4.93 17.24 -17.86
C ALA A 790 4.02 17.01 -19.07
N THR A 791 4.40 16.07 -19.94
CA THR A 791 3.61 15.68 -21.11
C THR A 791 2.20 15.26 -20.70
N TYR A 792 2.08 14.34 -19.74
CA TYR A 792 0.77 13.89 -19.28
C TYR A 792 -0.04 15.04 -18.66
N ALA A 793 0.59 15.89 -17.85
CA ALA A 793 -0.06 17.06 -17.25
C ALA A 793 -0.59 18.04 -18.31
N LEU A 794 0.16 18.28 -19.39
CA LEU A 794 -0.25 19.14 -20.51
C LEU A 794 -1.37 18.51 -21.35
N LEU A 795 -1.32 17.20 -21.62
CA LEU A 795 -2.38 16.50 -22.35
C LEU A 795 -3.70 16.49 -21.55
N ARG A 796 -3.63 16.17 -20.26
CA ARG A 796 -4.81 16.08 -19.40
C ARG A 796 -5.36 17.46 -19.01
N GLY A 797 -4.49 18.45 -18.81
CA GLY A 797 -4.84 19.76 -18.26
C GLY A 797 -4.74 20.97 -19.20
N GLY A 798 -3.91 20.94 -20.24
CA GLY A 798 -3.61 22.10 -21.09
C GLY A 798 -4.40 22.15 -22.39
N SER A 799 -4.37 21.08 -23.18
CA SER A 799 -4.52 21.24 -24.63
C SER A 799 -5.82 20.68 -25.24
N TYR A 800 -6.59 19.83 -24.54
CA TYR A 800 -7.82 19.24 -25.07
C TYR A 800 -9.04 19.49 -24.15
N ALA A 801 -9.87 20.47 -24.51
CA ALA A 801 -11.03 20.88 -23.72
C ALA A 801 -12.05 19.74 -23.41
N PRO A 802 -12.30 18.75 -24.30
CA PRO A 802 -13.19 17.63 -23.99
C PRO A 802 -12.65 16.72 -22.87
N MET A 803 -11.32 16.52 -22.79
CA MET A 803 -10.71 15.69 -21.75
C MET A 803 -10.83 16.30 -20.36
N ARG A 804 -10.70 17.63 -20.22
CA ARG A 804 -10.92 18.31 -18.92
C ARG A 804 -12.37 18.28 -18.45
N ARG A 805 -13.31 18.18 -19.39
CA ARG A 805 -14.75 18.17 -19.11
C ARG A 805 -15.26 16.78 -18.74
N ALA A 806 -14.45 15.73 -18.79
CA ALA A 806 -14.88 14.39 -18.41
C ALA A 806 -13.88 13.76 -17.44
N HIS A 807 -14.43 13.10 -16.43
CA HIS A 807 -13.62 12.31 -15.49
C HIS A 807 -14.28 10.96 -15.20
N LEU A 808 -13.47 10.00 -14.78
CA LEU A 808 -13.93 8.69 -14.35
C LEU A 808 -14.13 8.69 -12.82
N ALA A 809 -15.36 8.46 -12.37
CA ALA A 809 -15.73 8.62 -10.97
C ALA A 809 -15.09 7.57 -10.04
N LEU A 810 -14.87 6.34 -10.53
CA LEU A 810 -14.26 5.27 -9.73
C LEU A 810 -12.76 5.50 -9.46
N PRO A 811 -11.90 5.77 -10.46
CA PRO A 811 -10.52 6.18 -10.19
C PRO A 811 -10.47 7.44 -9.33
N ALA A 812 -11.31 8.45 -9.58
CA ALA A 812 -11.34 9.65 -8.73
C ALA A 812 -11.69 9.33 -7.27
N ALA A 813 -12.56 8.36 -7.00
CA ALA A 813 -12.85 7.91 -5.63
C ALA A 813 -11.64 7.21 -4.98
N LEU A 814 -10.92 6.37 -5.73
CA LEU A 814 -9.69 5.72 -5.26
C LEU A 814 -8.58 6.74 -4.97
N GLY A 815 -8.43 7.76 -5.83
CA GLY A 815 -7.45 8.83 -5.64
C GLY A 815 -7.69 9.66 -4.38
N ARG A 816 -8.96 9.84 -3.97
CA ARG A 816 -9.28 10.47 -2.68
C ARG A 816 -8.78 9.66 -1.48
N VAL A 817 -8.61 8.36 -1.59
CA VAL A 817 -8.05 7.51 -0.51
C VAL A 817 -6.66 6.97 -0.85
N ALA A 818 -5.91 7.66 -1.72
CA ALA A 818 -4.60 7.20 -2.19
C ALA A 818 -3.60 6.96 -1.05
N LEU A 819 -3.57 7.85 -0.05
CA LEU A 819 -2.67 7.68 1.11
C LEU A 819 -3.06 6.46 1.95
N GLU A 820 -4.33 6.35 2.33
CA GLU A 820 -4.82 5.23 3.15
C GLU A 820 -4.61 3.90 2.43
N SER A 821 -4.92 3.85 1.14
CA SER A 821 -4.70 2.64 0.34
C SER A 821 -3.21 2.34 0.14
N HIS A 822 -2.34 3.34 0.03
CA HIS A 822 -0.89 3.14 0.00
C HIS A 822 -0.35 2.56 1.31
N VAL A 823 -0.85 2.98 2.47
CA VAL A 823 -0.42 2.42 3.76
C VAL A 823 -1.05 1.04 3.98
N LEU A 824 -2.37 0.94 3.88
CA LEU A 824 -3.12 -0.25 4.29
C LEU A 824 -2.99 -1.43 3.33
N HIS A 825 -2.63 -1.25 2.05
CA HIS A 825 -2.45 -2.42 1.17
C HIS A 825 -1.34 -3.35 1.69
N ARG A 826 -0.35 -2.80 2.41
CA ARG A 826 0.74 -3.56 3.05
C ARG A 826 0.31 -4.37 4.28
N HIS A 827 -0.92 -4.21 4.75
CA HIS A 827 -1.46 -4.85 5.96
C HIS A 827 -2.80 -5.56 5.75
N VAL A 828 -3.43 -5.34 4.58
CA VAL A 828 -4.73 -5.95 4.23
C VAL A 828 -4.58 -6.91 3.06
N TRP A 829 -3.80 -6.54 2.03
CA TRP A 829 -3.54 -7.42 0.87
C TRP A 829 -2.21 -8.15 1.00
N LEU A 830 -1.19 -7.43 1.47
CA LEU A 830 0.15 -7.95 1.66
C LEU A 830 0.41 -8.18 3.14
N ALA A 831 1.36 -9.06 3.45
CA ALA A 831 1.92 -9.15 4.80
C ALA A 831 2.74 -7.89 5.10
N GLY A 832 2.88 -7.52 6.38
CA GLY A 832 3.45 -6.24 6.85
C GLY A 832 4.85 -5.84 6.37
N ASP A 833 5.59 -6.73 5.74
CA ASP A 833 6.88 -6.46 5.07
C ASP A 833 6.73 -6.14 3.57
N GLY A 834 5.51 -6.21 3.05
CA GLY A 834 5.17 -6.09 1.66
C GLY A 834 5.67 -7.24 0.78
N SER A 835 6.18 -8.34 1.33
CA SER A 835 6.79 -9.42 0.53
C SER A 835 5.85 -10.59 0.24
N GLY A 836 4.82 -10.79 1.08
CA GLY A 836 3.84 -11.87 0.95
C GLY A 836 2.42 -11.37 0.74
N LEU A 837 1.50 -12.28 0.43
CA LEU A 837 0.07 -12.05 0.34
C LEU A 837 -0.63 -12.53 1.62
N LEU A 838 -1.55 -11.71 2.14
CA LEU A 838 -2.46 -12.12 3.20
C LEU A 838 -3.66 -12.84 2.60
N ARG A 839 -4.03 -13.95 3.23
CA ARG A 839 -5.16 -14.79 2.85
C ARG A 839 -6.08 -14.95 4.06
N ILE A 840 -7.35 -15.25 3.77
CA ILE A 840 -8.42 -15.45 4.76
C ILE A 840 -8.88 -16.91 4.81
N GLY A 841 -8.32 -17.77 3.95
CA GLY A 841 -8.44 -19.24 4.03
C GLY A 841 -9.69 -19.84 3.38
N LEU A 842 -10.54 -19.01 2.74
CA LEU A 842 -11.75 -19.46 2.03
C LEU A 842 -11.43 -20.44 0.90
N ALA A 843 -10.40 -20.14 0.11
CA ALA A 843 -10.04 -20.93 -1.07
C ALA A 843 -9.25 -22.20 -0.73
N TRP A 844 -8.72 -22.31 0.48
CA TRP A 844 -7.76 -23.35 0.88
C TRP A 844 -8.38 -24.48 1.69
N SER A 845 -9.69 -24.40 2.01
CA SER A 845 -10.35 -25.24 3.03
C SER A 845 -10.85 -26.61 2.54
N ARG A 846 -10.78 -26.97 1.25
CA ARG A 846 -11.28 -28.28 0.80
C ARG A 846 -10.27 -29.05 -0.03
N GLY A 847 -9.57 -29.96 0.66
CA GLY A 847 -8.77 -31.01 0.07
C GLY A 847 -8.02 -31.78 1.14
N VAL A 848 -8.58 -32.92 1.54
CA VAL A 848 -8.03 -33.97 2.45
C VAL A 848 -8.37 -33.77 3.94
N PRO A 849 -9.30 -34.58 4.50
CA PRO A 849 -9.42 -34.75 5.96
C PRO A 849 -8.10 -35.29 6.51
N ALA A 850 -7.67 -34.75 7.65
CA ALA A 850 -6.70 -35.42 8.50
C ALA A 850 -7.27 -36.78 8.91
N GLY A 851 -6.57 -37.87 8.60
CA GLY A 851 -6.78 -39.17 9.25
C GLY A 851 -7.92 -40.07 8.75
N GLY A 852 -8.35 -39.99 7.48
CA GLY A 852 -9.31 -40.94 6.91
C GLY A 852 -8.65 -41.93 5.91
N PRO A 853 -9.00 -43.23 5.92
CA PRO A 853 -8.48 -44.18 4.94
C PRO A 853 -8.91 -43.77 3.53
N VAL A 854 -7.97 -43.77 2.60
CA VAL A 854 -8.23 -43.56 1.18
C VAL A 854 -9.11 -44.71 0.68
N ARG A 855 -10.42 -44.49 0.55
CA ARG A 855 -11.35 -45.48 -0.01
C ARG A 855 -11.00 -45.76 -1.48
N PRO A 856 -10.89 -47.04 -1.90
CA PRO A 856 -10.65 -47.42 -3.28
C PRO A 856 -11.98 -47.39 -4.06
N GLY A 857 -11.98 -46.87 -5.30
CA GLY A 857 -13.16 -47.00 -6.17
C GLY A 857 -13.31 -46.03 -7.35
N ALA A 858 -12.51 -44.96 -7.45
CA ALA A 858 -12.61 -44.02 -8.58
C ALA A 858 -11.41 -44.15 -9.54
N HIS A 859 -11.26 -45.31 -10.18
CA HIS A 859 -10.51 -45.42 -11.43
C HIS A 859 -11.51 -45.52 -12.58
N GLY A 860 -11.78 -44.39 -13.23
CA GLY A 860 -12.58 -44.33 -14.45
C GLY A 860 -13.22 -42.96 -14.67
N GLY A 861 -12.63 -42.15 -15.56
CA GLY A 861 -13.28 -40.97 -16.13
C GLY A 861 -13.32 -39.71 -15.25
N GLY A 862 -12.81 -38.59 -15.76
CA GLY A 862 -13.08 -37.25 -15.19
C GLY A 862 -11.87 -36.51 -14.65
N GLY A 863 -10.89 -36.22 -15.51
CA GLY A 863 -10.06 -35.03 -15.30
C GLY A 863 -10.96 -33.79 -15.44
N GLY A 864 -11.16 -33.00 -14.37
CA GLY A 864 -11.83 -31.70 -14.48
C GLY A 864 -12.47 -31.14 -13.22
N GLY A 865 -12.91 -31.96 -12.25
CA GLY A 865 -13.85 -31.51 -11.21
C GLY A 865 -13.28 -30.71 -10.02
N GLY A 866 -11.99 -30.82 -9.68
CA GLY A 866 -11.43 -30.17 -8.48
C GLY A 866 -10.71 -28.84 -8.72
N GLY A 867 -10.26 -28.59 -9.95
CA GLY A 867 -9.40 -27.44 -10.28
C GLY A 867 -10.14 -26.10 -10.34
N TRP A 868 -11.36 -26.10 -10.86
CA TRP A 868 -12.16 -24.88 -11.02
C TRP A 868 -12.68 -24.34 -9.69
N ILE A 869 -13.10 -25.19 -8.75
CA ILE A 869 -13.57 -24.77 -7.41
C ILE A 869 -12.41 -24.15 -6.60
N ALA A 870 -11.21 -24.75 -6.68
CA ALA A 870 -10.02 -24.17 -6.07
C ALA A 870 -9.67 -22.82 -6.75
N GLN A 871 -9.52 -22.77 -8.08
CA GLN A 871 -9.17 -21.54 -8.82
C GLN A 871 -10.20 -20.40 -8.65
N THR A 872 -11.50 -20.71 -8.56
CA THR A 872 -12.55 -19.71 -8.30
C THR A 872 -12.54 -19.21 -6.87
N GLY A 873 -12.18 -20.06 -5.89
CA GLY A 873 -12.05 -19.68 -4.49
C GLY A 873 -11.07 -18.53 -4.25
N TRP A 874 -9.89 -18.56 -4.89
CA TRP A 874 -8.88 -17.51 -4.72
C TRP A 874 -9.31 -16.16 -5.30
N ARG A 875 -10.07 -16.19 -6.41
CA ARG A 875 -10.64 -14.99 -7.03
C ARG A 875 -11.72 -14.38 -6.16
N LEU A 876 -12.61 -15.21 -5.61
CA LEU A 876 -13.65 -14.78 -4.68
C LEU A 876 -13.06 -14.19 -3.40
N GLU A 877 -12.06 -14.86 -2.83
CA GLU A 877 -11.32 -14.40 -1.67
C GLU A 877 -10.68 -13.02 -1.91
N THR A 878 -9.99 -12.86 -3.03
CA THR A 878 -9.35 -11.59 -3.41
C THR A 878 -10.41 -10.49 -3.58
N LEU A 879 -11.59 -10.81 -4.14
CA LEU A 879 -12.70 -9.88 -4.29
C LEU A 879 -13.28 -9.45 -2.92
N VAL A 880 -13.53 -10.39 -2.00
CA VAL A 880 -14.03 -10.09 -0.65
C VAL A 880 -13.06 -9.17 0.09
N VAL A 881 -11.76 -9.50 0.08
CA VAL A 881 -10.72 -8.69 0.73
C VAL A 881 -10.59 -7.32 0.06
N THR A 882 -10.73 -7.23 -1.27
CA THR A 882 -10.70 -5.94 -2.00
C THR A 882 -11.84 -5.01 -1.61
N VAL A 883 -13.07 -5.53 -1.48
CA VAL A 883 -14.21 -4.72 -1.03
C VAL A 883 -14.00 -4.20 0.39
N VAL A 884 -13.59 -5.08 1.31
CA VAL A 884 -13.30 -4.68 2.70
C VAL A 884 -12.16 -3.65 2.74
N PHE A 885 -11.09 -3.88 1.98
CA PHE A 885 -9.96 -2.97 1.88
C PHE A 885 -10.38 -1.55 1.47
N LEU A 886 -11.14 -1.40 0.39
CA LEU A 886 -11.61 -0.09 -0.08
C LEU A 886 -12.51 0.59 0.95
N TRP A 887 -13.39 -0.18 1.60
CA TRP A 887 -14.26 0.33 2.66
C TRP A 887 -13.46 0.80 3.88
N VAL A 888 -12.48 0.01 4.32
CA VAL A 888 -11.59 0.36 5.45
C VAL A 888 -10.75 1.60 5.14
N CYS A 889 -10.20 1.72 3.92
CA CYS A 889 -9.45 2.91 3.51
C CYS A 889 -10.30 4.18 3.62
N TRP A 890 -11.57 4.11 3.20
CA TRP A 890 -12.48 5.24 3.31
C TRP A 890 -12.79 5.61 4.76
N ARG A 891 -13.03 4.60 5.62
CA ARG A 891 -13.28 4.80 7.05
C ARG A 891 -12.07 5.39 7.76
N ALA A 892 -10.87 4.86 7.50
CA ALA A 892 -9.61 5.37 8.02
C ALA A 892 -9.39 6.85 7.64
N ARG A 893 -9.64 7.21 6.37
CA ARG A 893 -9.56 8.60 5.90
C ARG A 893 -10.45 9.53 6.71
N THR A 894 -11.74 9.20 6.80
CA THR A 894 -12.71 10.05 7.52
C THR A 894 -12.39 10.20 9.00
N ALA A 895 -11.85 9.15 9.61
CA ALA A 895 -11.44 9.17 11.01
C ALA A 895 -10.18 10.03 11.21
N ALA A 896 -9.16 9.89 10.34
CA ALA A 896 -7.93 10.67 10.40
C ALA A 896 -8.19 12.18 10.23
N GLU A 897 -9.10 12.56 9.32
CA GLU A 897 -9.55 13.94 9.17
C GLU A 897 -10.25 14.49 10.41
N THR A 898 -11.17 13.71 10.99
CA THR A 898 -11.92 14.11 12.18
C THR A 898 -10.98 14.33 13.37
N LEU A 899 -10.01 13.44 13.56
CA LEU A 899 -8.98 13.56 14.59
C LEU A 899 -8.08 14.77 14.37
N GLY A 900 -7.69 15.04 13.13
CA GLY A 900 -6.89 16.22 12.79
C GLY A 900 -7.61 17.53 13.09
N ARG A 901 -8.90 17.64 12.74
CA ARG A 901 -9.72 18.82 13.05
C ARG A 901 -9.85 19.06 14.54
N TRP A 902 -10.02 17.99 15.33
CA TRP A 902 -10.07 18.10 16.79
C TRP A 902 -8.71 18.51 17.37
N ALA A 903 -7.63 17.86 16.97
CA ALA A 903 -6.29 18.09 17.49
C ALA A 903 -5.78 19.52 17.20
N LEU A 904 -6.17 20.09 16.06
CA LEU A 904 -5.76 21.42 15.59
C LEU A 904 -6.80 22.53 15.88
N GLY A 905 -7.73 22.29 16.80
CA GLY A 905 -8.62 23.32 17.38
C GLY A 905 -9.71 23.83 16.43
N GLY A 906 -10.38 22.94 15.70
CA GLY A 906 -11.41 23.28 14.71
C GLY A 906 -12.86 23.38 15.20
N GLY A 907 -13.18 23.40 16.49
CA GLY A 907 -14.59 23.43 16.91
C GLY A 907 -14.87 23.93 18.32
N GLY A 908 -15.77 24.93 18.41
CA GLY A 908 -16.47 25.31 19.64
C GLY A 908 -16.80 26.80 19.73
N GLY A 909 -17.97 27.23 19.20
CA GLY A 909 -18.56 28.54 19.51
C GLY A 909 -19.64 29.05 18.54
N GLY A 910 -20.90 28.65 18.77
CA GLY A 910 -22.11 29.48 18.51
C GLY A 910 -22.88 29.33 17.18
N GLY A 911 -24.09 28.75 17.27
CA GLY A 911 -25.29 29.21 16.54
C GLY A 911 -25.55 28.69 15.12
N ASP A 912 -26.65 27.97 14.95
CA ASP A 912 -27.25 27.59 13.67
C ASP A 912 -27.43 28.78 12.71
N ASN A 913 -26.75 28.74 11.56
CA ASN A 913 -27.29 29.06 10.24
C ASN A 913 -26.22 28.84 9.16
N HIS A 914 -26.52 27.95 8.21
CA HIS A 914 -25.76 27.64 6.98
C HIS A 914 -24.24 27.53 7.13
N SER A 915 -23.80 26.37 7.63
CA SER A 915 -22.40 25.94 7.62
C SER A 915 -21.91 25.65 6.19
N ALA A 916 -21.18 26.60 5.59
CA ALA A 916 -20.29 26.34 4.46
C ALA A 916 -19.13 25.41 4.91
N PRO A 917 -18.76 24.37 4.14
CA PRO A 917 -17.64 23.51 4.49
C PRO A 917 -16.31 24.26 4.37
N LEU A 918 -15.48 24.22 5.41
CA LEU A 918 -14.07 24.63 5.34
C LEU A 918 -13.31 23.71 4.35
N PRO A 919 -12.38 24.24 3.53
CA PRO A 919 -11.72 23.48 2.47
C PRO A 919 -10.82 22.39 3.04
N ASP A 920 -10.98 21.19 2.48
CA ASP A 920 -10.24 19.98 2.84
C ASP A 920 -8.72 20.24 2.84
N GLY A 921 -8.05 19.83 3.93
CA GLY A 921 -6.59 19.72 4.04
C GLY A 921 -6.03 18.55 3.24
N ASP A 922 -6.65 18.21 2.12
CA ASP A 922 -6.14 17.25 1.15
C ASP A 922 -4.90 17.80 0.46
N LEU A 923 -4.27 16.92 -0.32
CA LEU A 923 -3.52 17.25 -1.53
C LEU A 923 -4.45 18.03 -2.49
N GLU A 924 -4.72 19.27 -2.05
CA GLU A 924 -4.95 20.52 -2.77
C GLU A 924 -6.36 20.82 -3.27
N SER A 925 -6.88 21.95 -2.78
CA SER A 925 -8.08 22.59 -3.28
C SER A 925 -7.73 23.89 -4.00
N GLY A 926 -8.22 24.00 -5.22
CA GLY A 926 -8.31 25.25 -5.95
C GLY A 926 -9.50 25.20 -6.90
N SER A 927 -10.71 25.06 -6.37
CA SER A 927 -11.97 25.55 -6.97
C SER A 927 -13.12 25.09 -6.07
N ASP A 928 -13.54 25.94 -5.15
CA ASP A 928 -14.93 26.02 -4.72
C ASP A 928 -15.16 27.45 -4.23
N GLY A 929 -16.30 28.01 -4.65
CA GLY A 929 -16.60 29.44 -4.61
C GLY A 929 -16.51 30.07 -3.22
N ALA A 930 -15.91 31.26 -3.19
CA ALA A 930 -16.13 32.22 -2.13
C ALA A 930 -17.58 32.73 -2.22
N ASP A 931 -18.43 32.26 -1.30
CA ASP A 931 -19.71 32.90 -1.05
C ASP A 931 -19.48 34.25 -0.36
N GLY A 932 -20.30 35.23 -0.73
CA GLY A 932 -20.06 36.65 -0.53
C GLY A 932 -19.79 37.09 0.91
N ARG A 933 -18.57 37.58 1.16
CA ARG A 933 -18.34 38.71 2.05
C ARG A 933 -17.43 39.70 1.34
N SER A 934 -18.00 40.87 1.06
CA SER A 934 -17.29 42.08 0.65
C SER A 934 -16.18 42.38 1.67
N TYR A 935 -14.94 42.09 1.29
CA TYR A 935 -13.78 42.76 1.88
C TYR A 935 -13.36 43.83 0.89
N ARG A 936 -13.58 45.09 1.27
CA ARG A 936 -12.98 46.25 0.59
C ARG A 936 -11.48 46.01 0.48
N LEU A 937 -11.00 45.94 -0.75
CA LEU A 937 -9.58 45.94 -1.06
C LEU A 937 -9.13 47.41 -1.12
N ASP A 938 -8.97 48.04 0.04
CA ASP A 938 -8.29 49.33 0.13
C ASP A 938 -6.77 49.07 0.11
N THR A 939 -6.23 48.98 -1.10
CA THR A 939 -4.81 49.20 -1.36
C THR A 939 -4.70 50.12 -2.56
N LEU A 940 -4.71 51.42 -2.25
CA LEU A 940 -4.24 52.50 -3.10
C LEU A 940 -2.79 52.25 -3.50
N ASP A 941 -2.50 52.28 -4.79
CA ASP A 941 -1.17 52.59 -5.33
C ASP A 941 -1.24 54.03 -5.86
N PRO A 942 -0.34 54.95 -5.46
CA PRO A 942 -0.39 56.35 -5.85
C PRO A 942 0.37 56.56 -7.16
N GLY A 943 -0.29 57.06 -8.20
CA GLY A 943 0.44 57.48 -9.39
C GLY A 943 -0.44 57.83 -10.57
N LEU A 944 -1.07 59.01 -10.56
CA LEU A 944 -1.20 59.90 -11.73
C LEU A 944 -1.84 61.24 -11.28
N PRO A 945 -1.30 62.40 -11.70
CA PRO A 945 -1.69 63.71 -11.17
C PRO A 945 -2.83 64.37 -11.95
N GLY A 946 -3.60 65.20 -11.25
CA GLY A 946 -4.34 66.32 -11.83
C GLY A 946 -5.86 66.14 -11.88
N LEU A 947 -6.56 66.83 -10.97
CA LEU A 947 -7.55 67.87 -11.26
C LEU A 947 -8.19 68.35 -9.94
N ARG A 948 -7.98 69.63 -9.63
CA ARG A 948 -8.68 70.45 -8.61
C ARG A 948 -10.18 70.50 -8.96
N GLU A 949 -11.12 70.37 -8.02
CA GLU A 949 -11.79 71.40 -7.18
C GLU A 949 -13.15 70.79 -6.67
N PRO A 950 -14.01 71.44 -5.86
CA PRO A 950 -13.86 72.17 -4.59
C PRO A 950 -14.75 71.60 -3.45
N SER A 951 -14.57 72.08 -2.21
CA SER A 951 -15.55 71.99 -1.08
C SER A 951 -16.71 73.00 -1.31
N PRO A 952 -17.82 73.13 -0.51
CA PRO A 952 -18.04 72.72 0.90
C PRO A 952 -19.49 72.28 1.28
N ALA A 953 -19.70 72.02 2.59
CA ALA A 953 -20.91 72.24 3.45
C ALA A 953 -21.23 71.00 4.33
N ARG A 954 -20.91 70.99 5.63
CA ARG A 954 -21.60 71.64 6.78
C ARG A 954 -22.97 71.02 7.07
N TYR A 955 -23.07 70.22 8.14
CA TYR A 955 -24.08 70.42 9.19
C TYR A 955 -23.64 69.75 10.50
N ARG A 956 -23.91 70.48 11.59
CA ARG A 956 -23.52 70.33 12.99
C ARG A 956 -24.68 69.73 13.81
N HIS A 957 -24.35 69.23 15.00
CA HIS A 957 -25.13 69.10 16.26
C HIS A 957 -25.18 67.66 16.78
N GLU A 958 -25.10 67.35 18.08
CA GLU A 958 -24.60 67.96 19.32
C GLU A 958 -24.88 66.93 20.44
N HIS A 959 -24.16 67.04 21.57
CA HIS A 959 -24.52 66.59 22.94
C HIS A 959 -24.74 65.10 23.32
N GLN A 960 -23.68 64.44 23.83
CA GLN A 960 -23.30 64.20 25.27
C GLN A 960 -24.36 63.74 26.34
N PRO A 961 -23.99 63.30 27.58
CA PRO A 961 -23.68 61.93 28.01
C PRO A 961 -24.38 61.48 29.34
N GLY A 962 -24.07 60.27 29.86
CA GLY A 962 -24.35 59.83 31.24
C GLY A 962 -24.62 58.31 31.33
N GLN A 963 -24.22 57.50 32.30
CA GLN A 963 -23.72 57.71 33.67
C GLN A 963 -22.94 56.46 34.14
N LEU A 964 -21.99 56.69 35.05
CA LEU A 964 -21.17 55.75 35.80
C LEU A 964 -21.56 55.83 37.30
N ARG A 965 -21.65 54.69 38.02
CA ARG A 965 -21.46 54.55 39.50
C ARG A 965 -21.69 53.07 39.92
N LYS A 966 -20.99 52.40 40.86
CA LYS A 966 -19.76 52.56 41.68
C LYS A 966 -19.46 51.22 42.40
N ASP A 967 -18.17 50.95 42.67
CA ASP A 967 -17.47 50.41 43.90
C ASP A 967 -18.01 49.18 44.69
N HIS A 968 -17.26 48.26 45.33
CA HIS A 968 -15.84 47.87 45.58
C HIS A 968 -15.89 46.47 46.34
N PRO A 969 -14.84 45.93 47.02
CA PRO A 969 -13.81 44.96 46.60
C PRO A 969 -13.92 43.55 47.26
N GLY A 970 -13.09 42.56 46.88
CA GLY A 970 -12.99 41.30 47.63
C GLY A 970 -12.08 40.22 47.01
N ASP A 971 -11.09 39.80 47.79
CA ASP A 971 -10.04 38.82 47.55
C ASP A 971 -10.38 37.56 46.73
N GLN A 972 -9.45 37.18 45.84
CA GLN A 972 -8.69 35.91 45.91
C GLN A 972 -7.73 35.79 44.71
N GLN A 973 -6.52 36.32 44.89
CA GLN A 973 -5.35 35.86 44.13
C GLN A 973 -5.03 34.43 44.58
N GLY A 974 -5.17 33.44 43.70
CA GLY A 974 -4.75 32.08 44.06
C GLY A 974 -5.10 30.92 43.14
N ALA A 975 -5.44 31.11 41.85
CA ALA A 975 -5.71 29.96 40.97
C ALA A 975 -5.48 30.23 39.46
N GLY A 976 -4.78 31.29 39.09
CA GLY A 976 -4.68 31.74 37.68
C GLY A 976 -3.54 31.12 36.87
N ARG A 977 -2.49 30.59 37.51
CA ARG A 977 -1.21 30.31 36.81
C ARG A 977 -1.05 28.87 36.28
N ALA A 978 -1.87 27.92 36.76
CA ALA A 978 -1.78 26.51 36.34
C ALA A 978 -2.77 26.11 35.21
N LYS A 979 -3.77 26.94 34.89
CA LYS A 979 -4.72 26.69 33.79
C LYS A 979 -4.26 27.26 32.43
N GLY A 980 -3.29 28.18 32.42
CA GLY A 980 -2.78 28.80 31.19
C GLY A 980 -1.95 27.89 30.28
N LEU A 981 -1.28 26.86 30.82
CA LEU A 981 -0.43 25.96 30.00
C LEU A 981 -1.22 24.87 29.26
N ARG A 982 -2.47 24.58 29.65
CA ARG A 982 -3.27 23.44 29.11
C ARG A 982 -4.10 23.77 27.86
N GLN A 983 -4.16 25.05 27.48
CA GLN A 983 -5.01 25.55 26.40
C GLN A 983 -4.28 26.30 25.29
N ASP A 984 -2.94 26.32 25.26
CA ASP A 984 -2.24 27.04 24.20
C ASP A 984 -2.30 26.24 22.87
N PRO A 985 -3.05 26.70 21.84
CA PRO A 985 -3.11 26.02 20.55
C PRO A 985 -1.72 25.92 19.89
N ARG A 986 -0.78 26.79 20.27
CA ARG A 986 0.61 26.79 19.80
C ARG A 986 1.38 25.57 20.31
N LEU A 987 1.17 25.16 21.56
CA LEU A 987 1.80 23.97 22.14
C LEU A 987 1.26 22.69 21.49
N ARG A 988 -0.05 22.62 21.21
CA ARG A 988 -0.66 21.48 20.49
C ARG A 988 -0.14 21.36 19.07
N VAL A 989 -0.06 22.48 18.35
CA VAL A 989 0.53 22.54 17.01
C VAL A 989 2.01 22.17 17.04
N ALA A 990 2.78 22.65 18.01
CA ALA A 990 4.18 22.30 18.18
C ALA A 990 4.40 20.81 18.49
N VAL A 991 3.59 20.22 19.38
CA VAL A 991 3.65 18.78 19.73
C VAL A 991 3.24 17.91 18.53
N LEU A 992 2.22 18.30 17.76
CA LEU A 992 1.83 17.57 16.55
C LEU A 992 2.87 17.66 15.45
N LEU A 993 3.50 18.83 15.28
CA LEU A 993 4.64 19.01 14.38
C LEU A 993 5.86 18.21 14.84
N LEU A 994 6.12 18.12 16.15
CA LEU A 994 7.19 17.32 16.72
C LEU A 994 6.93 15.82 16.51
N VAL A 995 5.74 15.32 16.84
CA VAL A 995 5.34 13.91 16.65
C VAL A 995 5.39 13.54 15.16
N ALA A 996 5.01 14.44 14.28
CA ALA A 996 5.00 14.18 12.84
C ALA A 996 6.34 14.44 12.12
N TRP A 997 7.24 15.20 12.75
CA TRP A 997 8.65 15.32 12.36
C TRP A 997 9.40 14.05 12.76
N VAL A 998 9.15 13.55 13.97
CA VAL A 998 9.68 12.28 14.48
C VAL A 998 9.15 11.10 13.64
N SER A 999 7.87 11.06 13.28
CA SER A 999 7.32 9.96 12.47
C SER A 999 7.85 9.88 11.04
N ASN A 1000 8.37 10.97 10.48
CA ASN A 1000 9.00 11.01 9.16
C ASN A 1000 10.45 10.49 9.16
N LEU A 1001 11.07 10.34 10.33
CA LEU A 1001 12.52 10.14 10.46
C LEU A 1001 12.89 8.90 11.29
N ILE A 1002 11.91 8.25 11.93
CA ILE A 1002 12.13 6.99 12.63
C ILE A 1002 12.33 5.88 11.59
N TYR A 1003 13.58 5.53 11.35
CA TYR A 1003 13.98 4.19 10.98
C TYR A 1003 14.12 3.42 12.32
N LYS A 1004 13.72 2.15 12.34
CA LYS A 1004 13.59 1.42 13.61
C LYS A 1004 14.96 1.16 14.17
#